data_AF-A0A1F7CK94-F1
#
_entry.id   AF-A0A1F7CK94-F1
#
_cell.length_a   1.000
_cell.length_b   1.000
_cell.length_c   1.000
_cell.angle_alpha   90.00
_cell.angle_beta   90.00
_cell.angle_gamma   90.00
#
_symmetry.space_group_name_H-M   'P 1'
#
loop_
_entity.id
_entity.type
_entity.pdbx_description
1 polymer ?
#
loop_
_entity_poly.entity_id
_entity_poly.type
_entity_poly.pdbx_seq_one_letter_code
_entity_poly.pdbx_strand_id
1 'polypeptide(L)'
;MSLPRLAIVSVVRNEADIIETFVRHHASMTSRMVFVLHRCIDNTGEILLKLQGEGISMEIHETLNLGHMQSSILSSHIRKMVAEGEVDWIAPLDADEFLVAAEGRNVLDVLAASGTDRVQTIAWKTYVPTPEDDIAESNPIRRIVHRKNPELPPFRKVLLPVPLLKATPWNLPMGSHEIFHGVTGEILPSIASATLALAHFPVRSAEQITAKILGGCIALAITPSCDLRRCYHWQALAKSLATGRPISISELRNIALRYAVPDGVPAIPGLLRDPVPTETGRPRLQIVRVHPIAVLMDAATASTERLAEYQRMEEQSSEGESEFSVFTLDMQKGIERLQGPLQDAMKEGVIGGAVSEDPHASALVCGLALVSASLATSEQVGSALTRRQRLASALPPFPGNLQWICSLLATNKLPSTLENAIQEIMRVLATADMAAHCQQCRREDASDDLLLALAARIKGHDRPATPLPLATFLAQTIHQVLTSDGGIPMGLSDARVHIIDAACGRGEIAGEVLRRTVNARLEHGANPDQLRRDILGRMHFHEYSPVLRSVASLRLSLMLDTLRIPLVEGESLPITVKEPIEETFMVKKDVIPVVCTALMGEMRIKALSREAKEILAHYVRSLRRSGMDRDVGTSQVLMAIAEAHARLKHTERGVAAFIAPRWILHASAAAGMREMLLQDFEQVRILDLHGQTTNDDVAGNIGDEPVVGADPSGTCILMLIRAPDAVQRTLFMEWKGLRLQKYHALLSQEARTLPWKVIAPEKPGYVFLPA
;
A
#
# COMPACT_ATOMS: atom_id res chain seq x y z
N MET A 1 27.09 -35.01 -29.84
CA MET A 1 25.86 -35.39 -29.11
C MET A 1 24.85 -34.28 -29.30
N SER A 2 23.57 -34.57 -29.47
CA SER A 2 22.53 -33.54 -29.48
C SER A 2 22.48 -32.86 -28.12
N LEU A 3 22.33 -31.54 -28.08
CA LEU A 3 22.14 -30.80 -26.83
C LEU A 3 20.84 -31.29 -26.15
N PRO A 4 20.84 -31.46 -24.80
CA PRO A 4 19.67 -31.91 -24.08
C PRO A 4 18.54 -30.87 -24.15
N ARG A 5 17.30 -31.36 -24.18
CA ARG A 5 16.09 -30.53 -24.13
C ARG A 5 15.71 -30.28 -22.68
N LEU A 6 15.86 -29.04 -22.24
CA LEU A 6 15.51 -28.59 -20.89
C LEU A 6 14.13 -27.92 -20.90
N ALA A 7 13.25 -28.32 -19.98
CA ALA A 7 12.03 -27.60 -19.66
C ALA A 7 12.11 -26.91 -18.30
N ILE A 8 11.44 -25.77 -18.18
CA ILE A 8 11.20 -25.08 -16.90
C ILE A 8 9.71 -25.19 -16.54
N VAL A 9 9.42 -25.40 -15.26
CA VAL A 9 8.06 -25.33 -14.71
C VAL A 9 8.07 -24.38 -13.52
N SER A 10 7.20 -23.37 -13.56
CA SER A 10 7.15 -22.32 -12.54
C SER A 10 5.71 -22.02 -12.12
N VAL A 11 5.49 -21.94 -10.81
CA VAL A 11 4.25 -21.36 -10.24
C VAL A 11 4.58 -19.93 -9.85
N VAL A 12 3.83 -18.97 -10.37
CA VAL A 12 4.17 -17.55 -10.29
C VAL A 12 3.02 -16.78 -9.65
N ARG A 13 3.33 -15.86 -8.73
CA ARG A 13 2.36 -14.95 -8.11
C ARG A 13 2.96 -13.57 -7.92
N ASN A 14 2.46 -12.60 -8.68
CA ASN A 14 2.82 -11.18 -8.58
C ASN A 14 4.33 -10.90 -8.73
N GLU A 15 4.92 -11.34 -9.85
CA GLU A 15 6.36 -11.28 -10.13
C GLU A 15 6.66 -10.37 -11.34
N ALA A 16 5.81 -9.38 -11.62
CA ALA A 16 5.94 -8.49 -12.78
C ALA A 16 7.29 -7.75 -12.82
N ASP A 17 7.94 -7.56 -11.67
CA ASP A 17 9.23 -6.87 -11.57
C ASP A 17 10.43 -7.69 -12.05
N ILE A 18 10.29 -9.02 -12.22
CA ILE A 18 11.40 -9.90 -12.60
C ILE A 18 11.05 -10.92 -13.70
N ILE A 19 9.77 -11.18 -13.96
CA ILE A 19 9.33 -12.26 -14.86
C ILE A 19 9.83 -12.10 -16.30
N GLU A 20 9.91 -10.87 -16.84
CA GLU A 20 10.49 -10.65 -18.18
C GLU A 20 11.97 -11.06 -18.21
N THR A 21 12.74 -10.64 -17.20
CA THR A 21 14.15 -11.00 -17.08
C THR A 21 14.32 -12.52 -16.95
N PHE A 22 13.47 -13.17 -16.15
CA PHE A 22 13.46 -14.62 -15.97
C PHE A 22 13.27 -15.35 -17.31
N VAL A 23 12.23 -15.00 -18.07
CA VAL A 23 11.95 -15.62 -19.36
C VAL A 23 13.10 -15.39 -20.33
N ARG A 24 13.56 -14.15 -20.47
CA ARG A 24 14.64 -13.83 -21.44
C ARG A 24 15.96 -14.49 -21.09
N HIS A 25 16.27 -14.65 -19.81
CA HIS A 25 17.49 -15.33 -19.37
C HIS A 25 17.48 -16.80 -19.75
N HIS A 26 16.35 -17.48 -19.57
CA HIS A 26 16.24 -18.91 -19.83
C HIS A 26 15.88 -19.26 -21.29
N ALA A 27 15.40 -18.30 -22.10
CA ALA A 27 14.90 -18.57 -23.44
C ALA A 27 15.92 -19.26 -24.37
N SER A 28 17.21 -18.95 -24.25
CA SER A 28 18.26 -19.55 -25.08
C SER A 28 18.68 -20.96 -24.64
N MET A 29 18.30 -21.39 -23.44
CA MET A 29 18.73 -22.66 -22.83
C MET A 29 17.58 -23.62 -22.56
N THR A 30 16.34 -23.28 -22.92
CA THR A 30 15.18 -24.15 -22.71
C THR A 30 14.43 -24.38 -24.02
N SER A 31 13.91 -25.59 -24.20
CA SER A 31 13.01 -25.91 -25.31
C SER A 31 11.55 -25.58 -25.00
N ARG A 32 11.19 -25.48 -23.72
CA ARG A 32 9.81 -25.27 -23.25
C ARG A 32 9.79 -24.64 -21.86
N MET A 33 8.92 -23.66 -21.65
CA MET A 33 8.60 -23.14 -20.31
C MET A 33 7.12 -23.32 -20.02
N VAL A 34 6.77 -23.66 -18.78
CA VAL A 34 5.38 -23.74 -18.34
C VAL A 34 5.20 -22.86 -17.11
N PHE A 35 4.32 -21.87 -17.24
CA PHE A 35 3.96 -20.94 -16.17
C PHE A 35 2.56 -21.24 -15.68
N VAL A 36 2.40 -21.35 -14.37
CA VAL A 36 1.08 -21.44 -13.71
C VAL A 36 0.90 -20.22 -12.82
N LEU A 37 0.03 -19.30 -13.25
CA LEU A 37 -0.27 -18.06 -12.54
C LEU A 37 -1.23 -18.34 -11.39
N HIS A 38 -0.78 -18.10 -10.16
CA HIS A 38 -1.58 -18.25 -8.94
C HIS A 38 -2.11 -16.89 -8.51
N ARG A 39 -3.34 -16.56 -8.94
CA ARG A 39 -4.04 -15.31 -8.57
C ARG A 39 -3.14 -14.07 -8.66
N CYS A 40 -2.52 -13.89 -9.83
CA CYS A 40 -1.78 -12.67 -10.11
C CYS A 40 -2.77 -11.51 -10.25
N ILE A 41 -2.52 -10.44 -9.51
CA ILE A 41 -3.29 -9.19 -9.53
C ILE A 41 -2.41 -7.99 -9.94
N ASP A 42 -1.16 -8.27 -10.32
CA ASP A 42 -0.28 -7.39 -11.06
C ASP A 42 -0.28 -7.75 -12.56
N ASN A 43 0.58 -7.14 -13.38
CA ASN A 43 0.62 -7.44 -14.81
C ASN A 43 1.57 -8.59 -15.22
N THR A 44 1.89 -9.52 -14.31
CA THR A 44 2.74 -10.70 -14.62
C THR A 44 2.23 -11.48 -15.83
N GLY A 45 0.92 -11.78 -15.87
CA GLY A 45 0.32 -12.56 -16.97
C GLY A 45 0.36 -11.84 -18.32
N GLU A 46 0.15 -10.52 -18.32
CA GLU A 46 0.27 -9.70 -19.54
C GLU A 46 1.69 -9.72 -20.10
N ILE A 47 2.71 -9.63 -19.23
CA ILE A 47 4.11 -9.71 -19.62
C ILE A 47 4.40 -11.06 -20.29
N LEU A 48 3.94 -12.18 -19.70
CA LEU A 48 4.12 -13.51 -20.28
C LEU A 48 3.43 -13.66 -21.64
N LEU A 49 2.19 -13.18 -21.79
CA LEU A 49 1.45 -13.23 -23.05
C LEU A 49 2.18 -12.44 -24.16
N LYS A 50 2.73 -11.27 -23.84
CA LYS A 50 3.55 -10.50 -24.79
C LYS A 50 4.81 -11.23 -25.21
N LEU A 51 5.51 -11.86 -24.25
CA LEU A 51 6.71 -12.67 -24.51
C LEU A 51 6.41 -13.92 -25.32
N GLN A 52 5.27 -14.57 -25.08
CA GLN A 52 4.77 -15.66 -25.92
C GLN A 52 4.52 -15.18 -27.37
N GLY A 53 3.94 -13.98 -27.53
CA GLY A 53 3.76 -13.32 -28.83
C GLY A 53 5.07 -12.97 -29.56
N GLU A 54 6.20 -12.85 -28.85
CA GLU A 54 7.54 -12.71 -29.45
C GLU A 54 8.08 -14.05 -30.03
N GLY A 55 7.33 -15.15 -29.88
CA GLY A 55 7.72 -16.48 -30.38
C GLY A 55 8.52 -17.33 -29.39
N ILE A 56 8.58 -16.94 -28.11
CA ILE A 56 9.23 -17.73 -27.06
C ILE A 56 8.33 -18.92 -26.69
N SER A 57 8.88 -20.13 -26.75
CA SER A 57 8.17 -21.40 -26.49
C SER A 57 7.74 -21.51 -25.03
N MET A 58 6.49 -21.16 -24.74
CA MET A 58 5.91 -21.28 -23.40
C MET A 58 4.42 -21.60 -23.39
N GLU A 59 3.97 -22.25 -22.31
CA GLU A 59 2.57 -22.41 -21.95
C GLU A 59 2.25 -21.58 -20.71
N ILE A 60 1.07 -20.95 -20.72
CA ILE A 60 0.58 -20.12 -19.62
C ILE A 60 -0.75 -20.70 -19.16
N HIS A 61 -0.83 -21.04 -17.88
CA HIS A 61 -2.02 -21.58 -17.22
C HIS A 61 -2.37 -20.69 -16.03
N GLU A 62 -3.65 -20.69 -15.63
CA GLU A 62 -4.10 -19.94 -14.45
C GLU A 62 -4.73 -20.87 -13.42
N THR A 63 -4.60 -20.51 -12.14
CA THR A 63 -5.29 -21.19 -11.05
C THR A 63 -5.83 -20.18 -10.04
N LEU A 64 -7.08 -20.40 -9.64
CA LEU A 64 -7.79 -19.60 -8.64
C LEU A 64 -7.85 -20.30 -7.27
N ASN A 65 -7.13 -21.42 -7.11
CA ASN A 65 -7.14 -22.18 -5.86
C ASN A 65 -6.68 -21.34 -4.66
N LEU A 66 -7.41 -21.42 -3.55
CA LEU A 66 -7.19 -20.58 -2.38
C LEU A 66 -5.95 -20.99 -1.55
N GLY A 67 -5.65 -22.29 -1.48
CA GLY A 67 -4.53 -22.83 -0.70
C GLY A 67 -3.20 -22.82 -1.44
N HIS A 68 -2.09 -22.90 -0.70
CA HIS A 68 -0.75 -23.02 -1.26
C HIS A 68 -0.50 -24.45 -1.80
N MET A 69 -1.00 -24.72 -3.00
CA MET A 69 -1.02 -26.04 -3.66
C MET A 69 0.18 -26.27 -4.59
N GLN A 70 1.30 -25.53 -4.40
CA GLN A 70 2.42 -25.48 -5.33
C GLN A 70 2.97 -26.86 -5.73
N SER A 71 3.22 -27.74 -4.75
CA SER A 71 3.73 -29.11 -5.01
C SER A 71 2.79 -29.92 -5.90
N SER A 72 1.47 -29.85 -5.68
CA SER A 72 0.49 -30.59 -6.47
C SER A 72 0.41 -30.10 -7.92
N ILE A 73 0.45 -28.78 -8.11
CA ILE A 73 0.42 -28.13 -9.42
C ILE A 73 1.70 -28.48 -10.19
N LEU A 74 2.87 -28.24 -9.60
CA LEU A 74 4.17 -28.59 -10.20
C LEU A 74 4.21 -30.07 -10.58
N SER A 75 3.84 -30.96 -9.66
CA SER A 75 3.86 -32.40 -9.90
C SER A 75 2.95 -32.81 -11.06
N SER A 76 1.77 -32.19 -11.21
CA SER A 76 0.85 -32.47 -12.32
C SER A 76 1.48 -32.14 -13.67
N HIS A 77 2.06 -30.95 -13.82
CA HIS A 77 2.72 -30.54 -15.06
C HIS A 77 3.99 -31.34 -15.36
N ILE A 78 4.79 -31.67 -14.34
CA ILE A 78 5.97 -32.53 -14.50
C ILE A 78 5.55 -33.93 -14.98
N ARG A 79 4.50 -34.54 -14.41
CA ARG A 79 4.00 -35.84 -14.87
C ARG A 79 3.55 -35.81 -16.33
N LYS A 80 2.89 -34.74 -16.77
CA LYS A 80 2.49 -34.54 -18.17
C LYS A 80 3.72 -34.54 -19.09
N MET A 81 4.75 -33.76 -18.77
CA MET A 81 5.99 -33.69 -19.57
C MET A 81 6.76 -35.02 -19.57
N VAL A 82 6.79 -35.71 -18.43
CA VAL A 82 7.40 -37.05 -18.33
C VAL A 82 6.67 -38.04 -19.23
N ALA A 83 5.33 -38.02 -19.28
CA ALA A 83 4.55 -38.89 -20.15
C ALA A 83 4.77 -38.61 -21.64
N GLU A 84 4.83 -37.32 -22.03
CA GLU A 84 5.07 -36.89 -23.41
C GLU A 84 6.48 -37.29 -23.91
N GLY A 85 7.51 -37.23 -23.06
CA GLY A 85 8.87 -37.64 -23.42
C GLY A 85 9.61 -36.71 -24.38
N GLU A 86 9.11 -35.49 -24.53
CA GLU A 86 9.66 -34.47 -25.43
C GLU A 86 10.82 -33.66 -24.82
N VAL A 87 11.14 -33.90 -23.55
CA VAL A 87 12.19 -33.21 -22.80
C VAL A 87 13.06 -34.23 -22.06
N ASP A 88 14.32 -33.88 -21.87
CA ASP A 88 15.33 -34.77 -21.25
C ASP A 88 15.56 -34.38 -19.78
N TRP A 89 15.44 -33.08 -19.48
CA TRP A 89 15.59 -32.50 -18.16
C TRP A 89 14.43 -31.54 -17.84
N ILE A 90 14.04 -31.48 -16.56
CA ILE A 90 13.04 -30.55 -16.04
C ILE A 90 13.62 -29.77 -14.85
N ALA A 91 13.48 -28.45 -14.88
CA ALA A 91 13.87 -27.53 -13.82
C ALA A 91 12.62 -26.89 -13.18
N PRO A 92 12.20 -27.33 -11.98
CA PRO A 92 11.20 -26.60 -11.20
C PRO A 92 11.85 -25.34 -10.61
N LEU A 93 11.50 -24.15 -11.13
CA LEU A 93 12.11 -22.88 -10.72
C LEU A 93 11.04 -21.88 -10.27
N ASP A 94 11.38 -21.08 -9.27
CA ASP A 94 10.60 -19.88 -8.92
C ASP A 94 11.02 -18.70 -9.81
N ALA A 95 10.15 -17.71 -10.00
CA ALA A 95 10.44 -16.58 -10.92
C ALA A 95 11.62 -15.72 -10.49
N ASP A 96 12.07 -15.85 -9.25
CA ASP A 96 13.22 -15.16 -8.66
C ASP A 96 14.53 -15.99 -8.71
N GLU A 97 14.53 -17.12 -9.41
CA GLU A 97 15.65 -18.07 -9.49
C GLU A 97 16.20 -18.23 -10.91
N PHE A 98 17.51 -18.04 -11.08
CA PHE A 98 18.17 -18.03 -12.38
C PHE A 98 19.21 -19.14 -12.45
N LEU A 99 19.04 -20.04 -13.42
CA LEU A 99 19.96 -21.15 -13.65
C LEU A 99 21.24 -20.64 -14.31
N VAL A 100 22.35 -20.73 -13.59
CA VAL A 100 23.66 -20.24 -14.05
C VAL A 100 24.69 -21.34 -14.04
N ALA A 101 25.64 -21.25 -14.98
CA ALA A 101 26.82 -22.11 -15.01
C ALA A 101 28.05 -21.34 -14.53
N ALA A 102 29.08 -22.07 -14.09
CA ALA A 102 30.39 -21.53 -13.77
C ALA A 102 30.98 -20.78 -14.99
N GLU A 103 31.86 -19.83 -14.72
CA GLU A 103 32.45 -18.97 -15.75
C GLU A 103 33.02 -19.77 -16.93
N GLY A 104 32.66 -19.35 -18.16
CA GLY A 104 33.07 -20.01 -19.40
C GLY A 104 32.36 -21.33 -19.72
N ARG A 105 31.31 -21.72 -18.96
CA ARG A 105 30.52 -22.93 -19.20
C ARG A 105 29.10 -22.56 -19.63
N ASN A 106 28.47 -23.46 -20.40
CA ASN A 106 27.05 -23.38 -20.75
C ASN A 106 26.24 -24.42 -19.96
N VAL A 107 25.01 -24.07 -19.57
CA VAL A 107 24.10 -24.96 -18.83
C VAL A 107 23.83 -26.27 -19.59
N LEU A 108 23.51 -26.18 -20.89
CA LEU A 108 23.18 -27.34 -21.71
C LEU A 108 24.38 -28.26 -21.89
N ASP A 109 25.59 -27.73 -22.01
CA ASP A 109 26.82 -28.54 -22.10
C ASP A 109 27.08 -29.32 -20.81
N VAL A 110 26.83 -28.70 -19.66
CA VAL A 110 26.96 -29.37 -18.36
C VAL A 110 25.90 -30.46 -18.21
N LEU A 111 24.66 -30.21 -18.63
CA LEU A 111 23.60 -31.23 -18.63
C LEU A 111 23.87 -32.37 -19.62
N ALA A 112 24.47 -32.07 -20.78
CA ALA A 112 24.84 -33.08 -21.78
C ALA A 112 25.91 -34.03 -21.25
N ALA A 113 26.85 -33.51 -20.47
CA ALA A 113 27.89 -34.29 -19.80
C ALA A 113 27.40 -34.99 -18.52
N SER A 114 26.17 -34.70 -18.07
CA SER A 114 25.57 -35.29 -16.87
C SER A 114 24.83 -36.59 -17.20
N GLY A 115 24.97 -37.59 -16.34
CA GLY A 115 24.13 -38.80 -16.40
C GLY A 115 22.67 -38.48 -16.07
N THR A 116 21.74 -39.24 -16.64
CA THR A 116 20.29 -39.12 -16.40
C THR A 116 19.75 -40.16 -15.40
N ASP A 117 20.65 -40.91 -14.74
CA ASP A 117 20.35 -41.93 -13.73
C ASP A 117 20.22 -41.34 -12.31
N ARG A 118 20.60 -40.06 -12.12
CA ARG A 118 20.59 -39.36 -10.83
C ARG A 118 20.05 -37.95 -10.97
N VAL A 119 19.34 -37.51 -9.94
CA VAL A 119 18.88 -36.13 -9.77
C VAL A 119 20.11 -35.22 -9.59
N GLN A 120 20.17 -34.12 -10.33
CA GLN A 120 21.20 -33.10 -10.14
C GLN A 120 20.75 -32.13 -9.06
N THR A 121 21.60 -31.84 -8.08
CA THR A 121 21.33 -30.80 -7.05
C THR A 121 22.24 -29.61 -7.28
N ILE A 122 21.65 -28.42 -7.41
CA ILE A 122 22.36 -27.17 -7.71
C ILE A 122 22.35 -26.26 -6.49
N ALA A 123 23.49 -25.62 -6.20
CA ALA A 123 23.64 -24.80 -5.00
C ALA A 123 22.93 -23.45 -5.13
N TRP A 124 22.28 -23.01 -4.05
CA TRP A 124 21.69 -21.68 -3.96
C TRP A 124 22.75 -20.61 -3.77
N LYS A 125 22.60 -19.48 -4.47
CA LYS A 125 23.35 -18.25 -4.26
C LYS A 125 22.36 -17.13 -3.98
N THR A 126 22.16 -16.75 -2.72
CA THR A 126 21.23 -15.66 -2.38
C THR A 126 21.87 -14.32 -2.67
N TYR A 127 21.31 -13.57 -3.63
CA TYR A 127 21.70 -12.21 -3.97
C TYR A 127 21.06 -11.21 -3.01
N VAL A 128 21.82 -10.18 -2.67
CA VAL A 128 21.55 -9.23 -1.60
C VAL A 128 21.59 -7.81 -2.15
N PRO A 129 20.47 -7.07 -2.15
CA PRO A 129 20.46 -5.67 -2.55
C PRO A 129 21.29 -4.85 -1.57
N THR A 130 22.02 -3.85 -2.09
CA THR A 130 22.86 -2.97 -1.27
C THR A 130 22.58 -1.49 -1.56
N PRO A 131 22.88 -0.57 -0.62
CA PRO A 131 22.72 0.88 -0.84
C PRO A 131 23.53 1.43 -2.02
N GLU A 132 24.55 0.71 -2.47
CA GLU A 132 25.42 1.09 -3.59
C GLU A 132 24.88 0.65 -4.96
N ASP A 133 23.77 -0.10 -4.99
CA ASP A 133 23.13 -0.54 -6.23
C ASP A 133 22.62 0.65 -7.06
N ASP A 134 22.82 0.63 -8.38
CA ASP A 134 22.31 1.66 -9.29
C ASP A 134 20.77 1.55 -9.44
N ILE A 135 20.03 2.50 -8.86
CA ILE A 135 18.57 2.51 -8.93
C ILE A 135 18.02 2.75 -10.35
N ALA A 136 18.84 3.31 -11.27
CA ALA A 136 18.44 3.48 -12.66
C ALA A 136 18.52 2.17 -13.47
N GLU A 137 19.20 1.13 -12.94
CA GLU A 137 19.20 -0.21 -13.53
C GLU A 137 17.91 -0.95 -13.11
N SER A 138 16.94 -0.95 -14.02
CA SER A 138 15.64 -1.59 -13.79
C SER A 138 15.70 -3.11 -13.81
N ASN A 139 16.76 -3.73 -14.37
CA ASN A 139 16.92 -5.18 -14.35
C ASN A 139 17.49 -5.65 -12.99
N PRO A 140 16.72 -6.41 -12.17
CA PRO A 140 17.17 -6.81 -10.83
C PRO A 140 18.48 -7.60 -10.83
N ILE A 141 18.73 -8.47 -11.82
CA ILE A 141 19.91 -9.34 -11.84
C ILE A 141 21.19 -8.62 -12.31
N ARG A 142 21.05 -7.43 -12.92
CA ARG A 142 22.16 -6.54 -13.26
C ARG A 142 22.43 -5.52 -12.16
N ARG A 143 21.37 -5.10 -11.46
CA ARG A 143 21.44 -4.16 -10.35
C ARG A 143 22.03 -4.81 -9.10
N ILE A 144 21.49 -5.95 -8.69
CA ILE A 144 21.86 -6.64 -7.45
C ILE A 144 22.99 -7.62 -7.76
N VAL A 145 24.23 -7.22 -7.52
CA VAL A 145 25.44 -7.99 -7.93
C VAL A 145 26.21 -8.62 -6.78
N HIS A 146 25.75 -8.42 -5.54
CA HIS A 146 26.35 -9.02 -4.35
C HIS A 146 25.53 -10.21 -3.90
N ARG A 147 26.20 -11.27 -3.43
CA ARG A 147 25.55 -12.46 -2.83
C ARG A 147 26.13 -12.78 -1.46
N LYS A 148 25.41 -13.58 -0.68
CA LYS A 148 25.91 -14.15 0.57
C LYS A 148 27.17 -14.98 0.35
N ASN A 149 28.11 -14.85 1.28
CA ASN A 149 29.28 -15.71 1.37
C ASN A 149 29.75 -15.84 2.83
N PRO A 150 29.74 -17.05 3.43
CA PRO A 150 29.16 -18.30 2.89
C PRO A 150 27.61 -18.28 2.83
N GLU A 151 27.02 -19.17 2.03
CA GLU A 151 25.56 -19.41 2.04
C GLU A 151 25.21 -20.27 3.26
N LEU A 152 24.53 -19.67 4.25
CA LEU A 152 24.18 -20.31 5.52
C LEU A 152 22.67 -20.19 5.78
N PRO A 153 21.95 -21.31 6.00
CA PRO A 153 22.38 -22.69 5.74
C PRO A 153 22.52 -22.96 4.22
N PRO A 154 23.29 -23.98 3.81
CA PRO A 154 23.42 -24.33 2.41
C PRO A 154 22.12 -24.94 1.89
N PHE A 155 21.47 -24.25 0.95
CA PHE A 155 20.30 -24.76 0.24
C PHE A 155 20.65 -25.24 -1.16
N ARG A 156 19.82 -26.14 -1.68
CA ARG A 156 19.94 -26.68 -3.04
C ARG A 156 18.58 -26.78 -3.69
N LYS A 157 18.56 -26.78 -5.02
CA LYS A 157 17.38 -27.11 -5.82
C LYS A 157 17.66 -28.32 -6.71
N VAL A 158 16.63 -29.03 -7.15
CA VAL A 158 16.77 -30.22 -7.99
C VAL A 158 16.59 -29.89 -9.47
N LEU A 159 17.39 -30.52 -10.33
CA LEU A 159 17.15 -30.68 -11.75
C LEU A 159 16.83 -32.15 -12.01
N LEU A 160 15.71 -32.39 -12.68
CA LEU A 160 15.06 -33.69 -12.75
C LEU A 160 15.30 -34.33 -14.12
N PRO A 161 16.06 -35.43 -14.21
CA PRO A 161 16.18 -36.17 -15.46
C PRO A 161 14.92 -36.97 -15.73
N VAL A 162 14.31 -36.74 -16.90
CA VAL A 162 13.07 -37.40 -17.32
C VAL A 162 13.20 -38.93 -17.40
N PRO A 163 14.33 -39.51 -17.89
CA PRO A 163 14.51 -40.95 -17.88
C PRO A 163 14.37 -41.59 -16.49
N LEU A 164 14.91 -40.96 -15.44
CA LEU A 164 14.78 -41.44 -14.06
C LEU A 164 13.33 -41.36 -13.58
N LEU A 165 12.64 -40.26 -13.86
CA LEU A 165 11.24 -40.07 -13.45
C LEU A 165 10.26 -41.02 -14.17
N LYS A 166 10.61 -41.51 -15.36
CA LYS A 166 9.85 -42.57 -16.05
C LYS A 166 10.04 -43.94 -15.40
N ALA A 167 11.27 -44.23 -14.94
CA ALA A 167 11.63 -45.53 -14.39
C ALA A 167 11.18 -45.72 -12.94
N THR A 168 11.02 -44.62 -12.19
CA THR A 168 10.86 -44.68 -10.74
C THR A 168 9.67 -43.84 -10.29
N PRO A 169 8.73 -44.37 -9.48
CA PRO A 169 7.66 -43.55 -8.91
C PRO A 169 8.26 -42.50 -7.97
N TRP A 170 7.71 -41.29 -8.00
CA TRP A 170 8.30 -40.15 -7.30
C TRP A 170 7.26 -39.24 -6.65
N ASN A 171 7.70 -38.51 -5.63
CA ASN A 171 6.97 -37.45 -4.96
C ASN A 171 7.88 -36.23 -4.79
N LEU A 172 7.42 -35.06 -5.26
CA LEU A 172 8.15 -33.79 -5.19
C LEU A 172 7.52 -32.90 -4.10
N PRO A 173 8.16 -32.74 -2.93
CA PRO A 173 7.66 -31.90 -1.86
C PRO A 173 7.71 -30.41 -2.21
N MET A 174 7.08 -29.61 -1.36
CA MET A 174 7.15 -28.14 -1.43
C MET A 174 8.61 -27.65 -1.35
N GLY A 175 8.95 -26.65 -2.17
CA GLY A 175 10.31 -26.08 -2.27
C GLY A 175 11.24 -26.77 -3.28
N SER A 176 10.93 -27.99 -3.73
CA SER A 176 11.73 -28.73 -4.73
C SER A 176 13.22 -28.85 -4.38
N HIS A 177 13.55 -28.98 -3.09
CA HIS A 177 14.93 -29.14 -2.62
C HIS A 177 15.44 -30.58 -2.73
N GLU A 178 14.51 -31.53 -2.64
CA GLU A 178 14.74 -32.98 -2.69
C GLU A 178 13.57 -33.64 -3.41
N ILE A 179 13.75 -34.88 -3.85
CA ILE A 179 12.69 -35.69 -4.45
C ILE A 179 12.74 -37.09 -3.85
N PHE A 180 11.56 -37.60 -3.50
CA PHE A 180 11.41 -38.86 -2.78
C PHE A 180 10.82 -39.92 -3.68
N HIS A 181 11.21 -41.17 -3.46
CA HIS A 181 10.60 -42.32 -4.08
C HIS A 181 9.13 -42.43 -3.60
N GLY A 182 8.20 -42.52 -4.54
CA GLY A 182 6.76 -42.41 -4.26
C GLY A 182 6.17 -43.54 -3.42
N VAL A 183 6.87 -44.68 -3.31
CA VAL A 183 6.46 -45.85 -2.50
C VAL A 183 7.25 -45.97 -1.21
N THR A 184 8.59 -46.07 -1.27
CA THR A 184 9.45 -46.27 -0.10
C THR A 184 9.63 -45.00 0.75
N GLY A 185 9.43 -43.80 0.19
CA GLY A 185 9.68 -42.54 0.87
C GLY A 185 11.17 -42.21 1.05
N GLU A 186 12.08 -42.96 0.43
CA GLU A 186 13.53 -42.66 0.43
C GLU A 186 13.87 -41.57 -0.59
N ILE A 187 14.93 -40.80 -0.35
CA ILE A 187 15.40 -39.78 -1.30
C ILE A 187 15.94 -40.47 -2.57
N LEU A 188 15.56 -40.01 -3.75
CA LEU A 188 16.11 -40.56 -5.00
C LEU A 188 17.61 -40.28 -5.12
N PRO A 189 18.37 -41.16 -5.82
CA PRO A 189 19.80 -40.96 -6.04
C PRO A 189 20.08 -39.55 -6.60
N SER A 190 20.91 -38.79 -5.91
CA SER A 190 21.25 -37.42 -6.27
C SER A 190 22.76 -37.18 -6.31
N ILE A 191 23.17 -36.21 -7.13
CA ILE A 191 24.55 -35.74 -7.26
C ILE A 191 24.59 -34.23 -7.20
N ALA A 192 25.53 -33.66 -6.44
CA ALA A 192 25.72 -32.22 -6.37
C ALA A 192 26.50 -31.72 -7.58
N SER A 193 25.96 -30.72 -8.27
CA SER A 193 26.66 -30.05 -9.35
C SER A 193 27.71 -29.09 -8.77
N ALA A 194 28.95 -29.23 -9.23
CA ALA A 194 30.02 -28.29 -8.92
C ALA A 194 30.04 -27.08 -9.88
N THR A 195 29.32 -27.18 -11.00
CA THR A 195 29.39 -26.23 -12.11
C THR A 195 28.08 -25.50 -12.38
N LEU A 196 26.94 -26.01 -11.92
CA LEU A 196 25.66 -25.32 -11.96
C LEU A 196 25.30 -24.75 -10.60
N ALA A 197 24.73 -23.57 -10.60
CA ALA A 197 24.20 -22.91 -9.41
C ALA A 197 22.90 -22.18 -9.76
N LEU A 198 22.21 -21.74 -8.70
CA LEU A 198 20.99 -20.97 -8.82
C LEU A 198 21.20 -19.59 -8.23
N ALA A 199 21.22 -18.56 -9.08
CA ALA A 199 21.24 -17.18 -8.63
C ALA A 199 19.84 -16.77 -8.19
N HIS A 200 19.67 -16.45 -6.91
CA HIS A 200 18.36 -16.23 -6.30
C HIS A 200 18.18 -14.82 -5.79
N PHE A 201 17.05 -14.21 -6.14
CA PHE A 201 16.73 -12.82 -5.87
C PHE A 201 15.45 -12.70 -5.02
N PRO A 202 15.43 -13.24 -3.79
CA PRO A 202 14.20 -13.31 -2.98
C PRO A 202 13.70 -11.94 -2.50
N VAL A 203 14.62 -10.98 -2.40
CA VAL A 203 14.40 -9.64 -1.84
C VAL A 203 14.95 -8.63 -2.85
N ARG A 204 14.08 -7.81 -3.44
CA ARG A 204 14.45 -6.90 -4.54
C ARG A 204 14.04 -5.45 -4.31
N SER A 205 12.91 -5.26 -3.64
CA SER A 205 12.35 -3.96 -3.24
C SER A 205 11.45 -4.13 -2.01
N ALA A 206 11.12 -3.00 -1.36
CA ALA A 206 10.25 -2.99 -0.19
C ALA A 206 8.82 -3.46 -0.53
N GLU A 207 8.28 -3.01 -1.65
CA GLU A 207 6.94 -3.37 -2.13
C GLU A 207 6.86 -4.87 -2.41
N GLN A 208 7.85 -5.40 -3.14
CA GLN A 208 7.91 -6.80 -3.52
C GLN A 208 7.96 -7.71 -2.29
N ILE A 209 8.88 -7.46 -1.35
CA ILE A 209 8.99 -8.31 -0.17
C ILE A 209 7.75 -8.19 0.72
N THR A 210 7.17 -6.99 0.86
CA THR A 210 5.93 -6.79 1.64
C THR A 210 4.77 -7.59 1.03
N ALA A 211 4.57 -7.48 -0.28
CA ALA A 211 3.52 -8.24 -0.99
C ALA A 211 3.71 -9.75 -0.84
N LYS A 212 4.94 -10.24 -1.00
CA LYS A 212 5.31 -11.66 -0.83
C LYS A 212 4.97 -12.17 0.58
N ILE A 213 5.35 -11.42 1.61
CA ILE A 213 5.09 -11.79 3.01
C ILE A 213 3.59 -11.77 3.34
N LEU A 214 2.87 -10.68 3.00
CA LEU A 214 1.44 -10.57 3.33
C LEU A 214 0.61 -11.65 2.62
N GLY A 215 0.83 -11.86 1.32
CA GLY A 215 0.13 -12.88 0.55
C GLY A 215 0.49 -14.30 1.01
N GLY A 216 1.77 -14.53 1.32
CA GLY A 216 2.28 -15.81 1.80
C GLY A 216 1.72 -16.20 3.17
N CYS A 217 1.71 -15.28 4.14
CA CYS A 217 1.16 -15.54 5.48
C CYS A 217 -0.31 -15.93 5.45
N ILE A 218 -1.15 -15.24 4.66
CA ILE A 218 -2.58 -15.61 4.56
C ILE A 218 -2.75 -16.95 3.85
N ALA A 219 -2.06 -17.16 2.72
CA ALA A 219 -2.14 -18.43 1.99
C ALA A 219 -1.77 -19.63 2.87
N LEU A 220 -0.77 -19.48 3.74
CA LEU A 220 -0.39 -20.50 4.72
C LEU A 220 -1.45 -20.69 5.80
N ALA A 221 -2.01 -19.60 6.34
CA ALA A 221 -3.07 -19.66 7.37
C ALA A 221 -4.32 -20.41 6.91
N ILE A 222 -4.64 -20.37 5.62
CA ILE A 222 -5.80 -21.05 5.02
C ILE A 222 -5.46 -22.42 4.41
N THR A 223 -4.20 -22.86 4.45
CA THR A 223 -3.80 -24.18 3.92
C THR A 223 -4.00 -25.25 5.00
N PRO A 224 -4.84 -26.29 4.76
CA PRO A 224 -5.05 -27.36 5.73
C PRO A 224 -3.73 -28.04 6.12
N SER A 225 -3.56 -28.34 7.42
CA SER A 225 -2.38 -29.05 7.97
C SER A 225 -1.05 -28.30 7.85
N CYS A 226 -1.06 -26.99 7.62
CA CYS A 226 0.16 -26.18 7.56
C CYS A 226 0.81 -26.01 8.95
N ASP A 227 2.08 -26.43 9.10
CA ASP A 227 2.89 -26.15 10.28
C ASP A 227 3.47 -24.73 10.21
N LEU A 228 2.77 -23.77 10.83
CA LEU A 228 3.17 -22.36 10.90
C LEU A 228 4.59 -22.16 11.46
N ARG A 229 5.15 -23.13 12.19
CA ARG A 229 6.52 -23.09 12.73
C ARG A 229 7.60 -23.17 11.63
N ARG A 230 7.28 -23.64 10.43
CA ARG A 230 8.23 -23.75 9.30
C ARG A 230 8.45 -22.43 8.54
N CYS A 231 7.68 -21.39 8.84
CA CYS A 231 7.73 -20.08 8.17
C CYS A 231 8.15 -18.93 9.11
N TYR A 232 9.04 -19.21 10.07
CA TYR A 232 9.48 -18.27 11.11
C TYR A 232 9.95 -16.91 10.54
N HIS A 233 10.71 -16.91 9.45
CA HIS A 233 11.21 -15.68 8.83
C HIS A 233 10.08 -14.81 8.25
N TRP A 234 9.03 -15.40 7.68
CA TRP A 234 7.86 -14.65 7.18
C TRP A 234 7.04 -14.06 8.33
N GLN A 235 6.93 -14.76 9.46
CA GLN A 235 6.22 -14.25 10.63
C GLN A 235 6.96 -13.10 11.31
N ALA A 236 8.28 -13.18 11.45
CA ALA A 236 9.10 -12.10 11.99
C ALA A 236 9.00 -10.85 11.10
N LEU A 237 9.08 -11.03 9.79
CA LEU A 237 8.89 -9.94 8.82
C LEU A 237 7.46 -9.39 8.85
N ALA A 238 6.43 -10.23 8.93
CA ALA A 238 5.05 -9.79 9.03
C ALA A 238 4.80 -8.94 10.28
N LYS A 239 5.39 -9.30 11.42
CA LYS A 239 5.35 -8.49 12.66
C LYS A 239 6.07 -7.16 12.49
N SER A 240 7.21 -7.13 11.80
CA SER A 240 7.92 -5.89 11.49
C SER A 240 7.11 -5.00 10.54
N LEU A 241 6.52 -5.57 9.50
CA LEU A 241 5.69 -4.87 8.51
C LEU A 241 4.41 -4.32 9.14
N ALA A 242 3.87 -5.02 10.13
CA ALA A 242 2.69 -4.61 10.87
C ALA A 242 2.84 -3.27 11.61
N THR A 243 4.07 -2.76 11.75
CA THR A 243 4.36 -1.45 12.34
C THR A 243 4.14 -0.27 11.37
N GLY A 244 3.86 -0.54 10.09
CA GLY A 244 3.66 0.50 9.06
C GLY A 244 4.95 1.23 8.65
N ARG A 245 6.09 0.85 9.23
CA ARG A 245 7.40 1.43 8.93
C ARG A 245 7.86 1.04 7.52
N PRO A 246 8.27 2.00 6.67
CA PRO A 246 8.89 1.69 5.38
C PRO A 246 10.18 0.90 5.56
N ILE A 247 10.40 -0.08 4.70
CA ILE A 247 11.64 -0.84 4.68
C ILE A 247 12.70 -0.03 3.92
N SER A 248 13.71 0.47 4.64
CA SER A 248 14.87 1.13 4.06
C SER A 248 15.75 0.17 3.24
N ILE A 249 16.62 0.68 2.36
CA ILE A 249 17.54 -0.17 1.58
C ILE A 249 18.50 -0.96 2.50
N SER A 250 18.95 -0.34 3.59
CA SER A 250 19.76 -1.04 4.61
C SER A 250 18.99 -2.15 5.32
N GLU A 251 17.69 -1.98 5.52
CA GLU A 251 16.84 -3.08 6.01
C GLU A 251 16.64 -4.16 4.95
N LEU A 252 16.42 -3.82 3.68
CA LEU A 252 16.32 -4.81 2.60
C LEU A 252 17.57 -5.69 2.54
N ARG A 253 18.76 -5.07 2.66
CA ARG A 253 20.04 -5.79 2.77
C ARG A 253 20.03 -6.79 3.93
N ASN A 254 19.60 -6.36 5.12
CA ASN A 254 19.53 -7.20 6.30
C ASN A 254 18.50 -8.33 6.18
N ILE A 255 17.34 -8.04 5.59
CA ILE A 255 16.29 -9.02 5.31
C ILE A 255 16.83 -10.08 4.35
N ALA A 256 17.51 -9.68 3.28
CA ALA A 256 18.13 -10.60 2.32
C ALA A 256 19.24 -11.44 2.96
N LEU A 257 20.11 -10.83 3.77
CA LEU A 257 21.16 -11.54 4.52
C LEU A 257 20.59 -12.60 5.48
N ARG A 258 19.43 -12.33 6.08
CA ARG A 258 18.72 -13.24 6.98
C ARG A 258 17.70 -14.15 6.27
N TYR A 259 17.55 -14.03 4.95
CA TYR A 259 16.58 -14.83 4.21
C TYR A 259 16.91 -16.32 4.36
N ALA A 260 15.92 -17.12 4.79
CA ALA A 260 16.07 -18.54 5.08
C ALA A 260 17.12 -18.93 6.18
N VAL A 261 17.57 -17.96 7.00
CA VAL A 261 18.46 -18.19 8.14
C VAL A 261 17.65 -18.42 9.42
N PRO A 262 17.79 -19.55 10.13
CA PRO A 262 17.07 -19.82 11.39
C PRO A 262 17.31 -18.77 12.48
N ASP A 263 16.29 -18.54 13.31
CA ASP A 263 16.40 -17.66 14.48
C ASP A 263 17.48 -18.16 15.45
N GLY A 264 18.27 -17.23 16.00
CA GLY A 264 19.34 -17.53 16.96
C GLY A 264 20.73 -17.76 16.34
N VAL A 265 20.88 -17.77 15.01
CA VAL A 265 22.20 -17.77 14.36
C VAL A 265 22.81 -16.36 14.41
N PRO A 266 23.90 -16.10 15.15
CA PRO A 266 24.43 -14.74 15.36
C PRO A 266 25.21 -14.19 14.17
N ALA A 267 25.76 -15.07 13.32
CA ALA A 267 26.66 -14.68 12.25
C ALA A 267 25.88 -14.14 11.05
N ILE A 268 26.11 -12.87 10.71
CA ILE A 268 25.65 -12.27 9.45
C ILE A 268 26.65 -12.67 8.36
N PRO A 269 26.22 -13.35 7.27
CA PRO A 269 27.12 -13.70 6.18
C PRO A 269 27.81 -12.48 5.58
N GLY A 270 29.04 -12.66 5.11
CA GLY A 270 29.73 -11.65 4.30
C GLY A 270 29.06 -11.50 2.93
N LEU A 271 29.46 -10.46 2.19
CA LEU A 271 29.06 -10.26 0.80
C LEU A 271 30.22 -10.55 -0.13
N LEU A 272 29.92 -11.25 -1.23
CA LEU A 272 30.82 -11.41 -2.37
C LEU A 272 30.18 -10.74 -3.58
N ARG A 273 30.94 -9.91 -4.29
CA ARG A 273 30.54 -9.39 -5.60
C ARG A 273 30.64 -10.53 -6.62
N ASP A 274 29.50 -10.97 -7.14
CA ASP A 274 29.35 -12.09 -8.07
C ASP A 274 28.28 -11.72 -9.10
N PRO A 275 28.53 -10.81 -10.07
CA PRO A 275 27.50 -10.40 -11.03
C PRO A 275 27.02 -11.59 -11.86
N VAL A 276 25.70 -11.71 -12.07
CA VAL A 276 25.12 -12.80 -12.85
C VAL A 276 25.57 -12.69 -14.31
N PRO A 277 26.17 -13.74 -14.90
CA PRO A 277 26.48 -13.77 -16.32
C PRO A 277 25.17 -13.85 -17.12
N THR A 278 24.75 -12.72 -17.71
CA THR A 278 23.52 -12.63 -18.48
C THR A 278 23.65 -11.65 -19.64
N GLU A 279 23.05 -12.01 -20.78
CA GLU A 279 22.90 -11.11 -21.92
C GLU A 279 21.59 -10.30 -21.82
N THR A 280 20.76 -10.55 -20.81
CA THR A 280 19.49 -9.85 -20.64
C THR A 280 19.71 -8.38 -20.32
N GLY A 281 19.18 -7.51 -21.17
CA GLY A 281 19.18 -6.06 -20.95
C GLY A 281 18.14 -5.60 -19.93
N ARG A 282 17.81 -4.31 -19.94
CA ARG A 282 16.67 -3.76 -19.18
C ARG A 282 15.35 -4.38 -19.68
N PRO A 283 14.38 -4.68 -18.79
CA PRO A 283 13.03 -5.05 -19.19
C PRO A 283 12.48 -4.05 -20.19
N ARG A 284 11.89 -4.55 -21.28
CA ARG A 284 11.31 -3.73 -22.35
C ARG A 284 9.82 -3.49 -22.14
N LEU A 285 9.17 -4.39 -21.40
CA LEU A 285 7.74 -4.36 -21.14
C LEU A 285 7.48 -3.52 -19.88
N GLN A 286 6.34 -2.81 -19.89
CA GLN A 286 5.93 -1.99 -18.76
C GLN A 286 5.66 -2.87 -17.54
N ILE A 287 6.24 -2.50 -16.40
CA ILE A 287 6.03 -3.17 -15.11
C ILE A 287 4.93 -2.43 -14.36
N VAL A 288 3.86 -3.15 -13.99
CA VAL A 288 2.79 -2.68 -13.11
C VAL A 288 2.79 -3.57 -11.89
N ARG A 289 3.24 -3.04 -10.75
CA ARG A 289 3.31 -3.80 -9.49
C ARG A 289 2.00 -3.66 -8.72
N VAL A 290 1.63 -4.72 -8.02
CA VAL A 290 0.51 -4.69 -7.08
C VAL A 290 0.91 -4.01 -5.76
N HIS A 291 0.00 -3.22 -5.18
CA HIS A 291 0.17 -2.70 -3.82
C HIS A 291 0.05 -3.83 -2.78
N PRO A 292 0.93 -3.91 -1.75
CA PRO A 292 0.88 -5.00 -0.78
C PRO A 292 -0.47 -5.18 -0.06
N ILE A 293 -1.18 -4.08 0.22
CA ILE A 293 -2.54 -4.14 0.81
C ILE A 293 -3.56 -4.76 -0.15
N ALA A 294 -3.42 -4.59 -1.48
CA ALA A 294 -4.30 -5.28 -2.43
C ALA A 294 -4.09 -6.79 -2.36
N VAL A 295 -2.85 -7.26 -2.19
CA VAL A 295 -2.54 -8.69 -2.00
C VAL A 295 -3.16 -9.21 -0.70
N LEU A 296 -3.10 -8.42 0.38
CA LEU A 296 -3.77 -8.74 1.64
C LEU A 296 -5.29 -8.87 1.45
N MET A 297 -5.91 -7.90 0.78
CA MET A 297 -7.34 -7.89 0.49
C MET A 297 -7.75 -9.05 -0.40
N ASP A 298 -7.05 -9.29 -1.50
CA ASP A 298 -7.28 -10.42 -2.40
C ASP A 298 -7.27 -11.74 -1.63
N ALA A 299 -6.29 -11.91 -0.74
CA ALA A 299 -6.18 -13.08 0.11
C ALA A 299 -7.30 -13.14 1.17
N ALA A 300 -7.72 -11.99 1.73
CA ALA A 300 -8.83 -11.91 2.69
C ALA A 300 -10.20 -12.20 2.05
N THR A 301 -10.50 -11.61 0.88
CA THR A 301 -11.72 -11.87 0.11
C THR A 301 -11.85 -13.35 -0.24
N ALA A 302 -10.75 -13.96 -0.68
CA ALA A 302 -10.67 -15.40 -0.89
C ALA A 302 -10.91 -16.23 0.38
N SER A 303 -10.42 -15.75 1.52
CA SER A 303 -10.60 -16.43 2.81
C SER A 303 -12.06 -16.34 3.27
N THR A 304 -12.73 -15.21 3.03
CA THR A 304 -14.16 -15.03 3.33
C THR A 304 -15.07 -15.89 2.45
N GLU A 305 -14.72 -16.10 1.18
CA GLU A 305 -15.44 -17.04 0.30
C GLU A 305 -15.40 -18.47 0.84
N ARG A 306 -14.28 -18.86 1.47
CA ARG A 306 -14.10 -20.17 2.12
C ARG A 306 -14.74 -20.24 3.51
N LEU A 307 -14.75 -19.13 4.25
CA LEU A 307 -15.47 -19.02 5.51
C LEU A 307 -16.98 -19.07 5.28
N ALA A 308 -17.52 -18.55 4.18
CA ALA A 308 -18.93 -18.70 3.83
C ALA A 308 -19.31 -20.16 3.52
N GLU A 309 -18.39 -21.00 3.05
CA GLU A 309 -18.58 -22.45 2.93
C GLU A 309 -18.51 -23.17 4.29
N TYR A 310 -17.68 -22.71 5.22
CA TYR A 310 -17.55 -23.26 6.58
C TYR A 310 -18.65 -22.76 7.55
N GLN A 311 -19.10 -21.52 7.42
CA GLN A 311 -20.10 -20.88 8.28
C GLN A 311 -21.51 -21.45 8.03
N ARG A 312 -21.79 -21.99 6.84
CA ARG A 312 -22.98 -22.84 6.62
C ARG A 312 -23.01 -24.10 7.48
N MET A 313 -21.88 -24.48 8.11
CA MET A 313 -21.79 -25.59 9.06
C MET A 313 -21.75 -25.13 10.53
N GLU A 314 -21.66 -23.83 10.82
CA GLU A 314 -21.41 -23.28 12.16
C GLU A 314 -22.46 -22.24 12.61
N GLU A 315 -23.67 -22.22 12.03
CA GLU A 315 -24.81 -21.39 12.48
C GLU A 315 -25.44 -21.85 13.82
N GLN A 316 -24.60 -22.23 14.79
CA GLN A 316 -24.99 -22.38 16.20
C GLN A 316 -23.84 -21.92 17.13
N SER A 317 -23.48 -20.63 17.08
CA SER A 317 -22.97 -19.94 18.28
C SER A 317 -23.09 -18.43 18.15
N SER A 318 -23.43 -17.79 19.27
CA SER A 318 -23.89 -16.41 19.43
C SER A 318 -22.87 -15.32 19.09
N GLU A 319 -23.37 -14.20 18.57
CA GLU A 319 -22.68 -12.90 18.45
C GLU A 319 -22.10 -12.46 19.81
N GLY A 320 -20.77 -12.48 19.93
CA GLY A 320 -20.02 -11.75 20.96
C GLY A 320 -19.37 -10.51 20.35
N GLU A 321 -19.37 -9.39 21.09
CA GLU A 321 -18.68 -8.16 20.67
C GLU A 321 -17.17 -8.40 20.45
N SER A 322 -16.58 -7.80 19.41
CA SER A 322 -15.15 -7.97 19.11
C SER A 322 -14.25 -7.36 20.22
N GLU A 323 -13.11 -7.99 20.51
CA GLU A 323 -12.13 -7.47 21.50
C GLU A 323 -11.70 -6.03 21.19
N PHE A 324 -11.58 -5.66 19.91
CA PHE A 324 -11.23 -4.29 19.51
C PHE A 324 -12.34 -3.28 19.79
N SER A 325 -13.60 -3.70 19.67
CA SER A 325 -14.76 -2.86 20.05
C SER A 325 -14.74 -2.57 21.55
N VAL A 326 -14.45 -3.59 22.37
CA VAL A 326 -14.32 -3.43 23.82
C VAL A 326 -13.17 -2.48 24.16
N PHE A 327 -11.99 -2.68 23.55
CA PHE A 327 -10.84 -1.77 23.73
C PHE A 327 -11.17 -0.33 23.34
N THR A 328 -11.83 -0.11 22.21
CA THR A 328 -12.23 1.22 21.74
C THR A 328 -13.19 1.89 22.73
N LEU A 329 -14.14 1.14 23.27
CA LEU A 329 -15.11 1.64 24.24
C LEU A 329 -14.43 2.02 25.57
N ASP A 330 -13.50 1.21 26.06
CA ASP A 330 -12.78 1.50 27.30
C ASP A 330 -11.81 2.68 27.15
N MET A 331 -11.16 2.80 25.99
CA MET A 331 -10.40 3.99 25.63
C MET A 331 -11.28 5.25 25.60
N GLN A 332 -12.47 5.17 25.01
CA GLN A 332 -13.42 6.28 24.97
C GLN A 332 -13.82 6.72 26.40
N LYS A 333 -14.19 5.78 27.28
CA LYS A 333 -14.52 6.09 28.68
C LYS A 333 -13.35 6.76 29.41
N GLY A 334 -12.12 6.27 29.20
CA GLY A 334 -10.92 6.86 29.79
C GLY A 334 -10.70 8.31 29.32
N ILE A 335 -10.88 8.57 28.03
CA ILE A 335 -10.79 9.92 27.44
C ILE A 335 -11.88 10.84 27.98
N GLU A 336 -13.13 10.38 28.09
CA GLU A 336 -14.24 11.17 28.65
C GLU A 336 -13.93 11.59 30.10
N ARG A 337 -13.34 10.70 30.92
CA ARG A 337 -12.94 11.02 32.30
C ARG A 337 -11.76 11.98 32.40
N LEU A 338 -10.92 12.04 31.37
CA LEU A 338 -9.78 12.97 31.31
C LEU A 338 -10.23 14.42 31.09
N GLN A 339 -11.38 14.64 30.43
CA GLN A 339 -11.83 15.97 29.98
C GLN A 339 -11.92 17.01 31.11
N GLY A 340 -12.67 16.70 32.18
CA GLY A 340 -12.87 17.61 33.31
C GLY A 340 -11.56 17.97 34.03
N PRO A 341 -10.80 16.97 34.56
CA PRO A 341 -9.54 17.23 35.25
C PRO A 341 -8.51 17.97 34.39
N LEU A 342 -8.46 17.69 33.09
CA LEU A 342 -7.57 18.38 32.16
C LEU A 342 -7.97 19.84 31.99
N GLN A 343 -9.27 20.12 31.84
CA GLN A 343 -9.80 21.47 31.73
C GLN A 343 -9.51 22.30 33.00
N ASP A 344 -9.67 21.71 34.18
CA ASP A 344 -9.40 22.37 35.45
C ASP A 344 -7.90 22.69 35.60
N ALA A 345 -7.03 21.72 35.32
CA ALA A 345 -5.58 21.92 35.38
C ALA A 345 -5.08 22.98 34.39
N MET A 346 -5.70 23.10 33.21
CA MET A 346 -5.41 24.16 32.25
C MET A 346 -5.86 25.54 32.77
N LYS A 347 -7.06 25.64 33.37
CA LYS A 347 -7.56 26.92 33.95
C LYS A 347 -6.73 27.39 35.13
N GLU A 348 -6.24 26.46 35.95
CA GLU A 348 -5.42 26.74 37.13
C GLU A 348 -3.94 27.04 36.78
N GLY A 349 -3.56 26.97 35.50
CA GLY A 349 -2.18 27.24 35.06
C GLY A 349 -1.17 26.16 35.45
N VAL A 350 -1.64 24.96 35.83
CA VAL A 350 -0.80 23.82 36.19
C VAL A 350 -0.06 23.27 34.96
N ILE A 351 -0.66 23.39 33.78
CA ILE A 351 -0.11 22.96 32.49
C ILE A 351 0.06 24.21 31.61
N GLY A 352 1.27 24.47 31.13
CA GLY A 352 1.54 25.59 30.22
C GLY A 352 1.12 25.26 28.77
N GLY A 353 0.37 26.15 28.12
CA GLY A 353 0.08 26.04 26.69
C GLY A 353 -1.18 26.77 26.23
N ALA A 354 -1.22 27.14 24.94
CA ALA A 354 -2.37 27.75 24.31
C ALA A 354 -3.54 26.76 24.22
N VAL A 355 -4.69 27.22 24.68
CA VAL A 355 -5.97 26.51 24.79
C VAL A 355 -6.43 25.99 23.42
N SER A 356 -6.77 24.70 23.32
CA SER A 356 -7.89 24.31 22.44
C SER A 356 -9.16 24.76 23.14
N GLU A 357 -9.98 25.61 22.50
CA GLU A 357 -11.26 26.07 23.06
C GLU A 357 -12.22 24.92 23.40
N ASP A 358 -11.92 23.71 22.89
CA ASP A 358 -12.68 22.49 23.10
C ASP A 358 -11.94 21.51 24.04
N PRO A 359 -12.45 21.27 25.28
CA PRO A 359 -11.92 20.28 26.22
C PRO A 359 -12.01 18.84 25.70
N HIS A 360 -13.00 18.53 24.86
CA HIS A 360 -13.17 17.20 24.26
C HIS A 360 -11.99 16.90 23.33
N ALA A 361 -11.61 17.88 22.50
CA ALA A 361 -10.45 17.81 21.62
C ALA A 361 -9.17 17.51 22.39
N SER A 362 -8.91 18.26 23.46
CA SER A 362 -7.68 18.14 24.25
C SER A 362 -7.54 16.75 24.88
N ALA A 363 -8.64 16.22 25.42
CA ALA A 363 -8.64 14.88 26.01
C ALA A 363 -8.43 13.79 24.94
N LEU A 364 -9.10 13.90 23.79
CA LEU A 364 -8.93 12.94 22.68
C LEU A 364 -7.48 12.93 22.19
N VAL A 365 -6.90 14.10 21.93
CA VAL A 365 -5.53 14.22 21.42
C VAL A 365 -4.51 13.73 22.46
N CYS A 366 -4.73 14.00 23.74
CA CYS A 366 -3.91 13.44 24.82
C CYS A 366 -4.02 11.91 24.88
N GLY A 367 -5.23 11.35 24.76
CA GLY A 367 -5.45 9.90 24.73
C GLY A 367 -4.74 9.23 23.55
N LEU A 368 -4.86 9.80 22.35
CA LEU A 368 -4.16 9.31 21.15
C LEU A 368 -2.63 9.44 21.28
N ALA A 369 -2.13 10.49 21.92
CA ALA A 369 -0.70 10.63 22.19
C ALA A 369 -0.22 9.54 23.16
N LEU A 370 -0.99 9.22 24.20
CA LEU A 370 -0.69 8.12 25.12
C LEU A 370 -0.66 6.76 24.43
N VAL A 371 -1.63 6.49 23.54
CA VAL A 371 -1.65 5.26 22.70
C VAL A 371 -0.36 5.19 21.90
N SER A 372 0.00 6.28 21.21
CA SER A 372 1.19 6.32 20.36
C SER A 372 2.48 6.12 21.15
N ALA A 373 2.64 6.82 22.27
CA ALA A 373 3.80 6.68 23.13
C ALA A 373 3.90 5.25 23.67
N SER A 374 2.77 4.63 24.02
CA SER A 374 2.75 3.23 24.47
C SER A 374 3.16 2.25 23.39
N LEU A 375 2.79 2.50 22.12
CA LEU A 375 3.27 1.69 20.99
C LEU A 375 4.79 1.77 20.81
N ALA A 376 5.40 2.90 21.16
CA ALA A 376 6.84 3.12 21.05
C ALA A 376 7.64 2.60 22.27
N THR A 377 6.99 2.27 23.38
CA THR A 377 7.66 1.84 24.64
C THR A 377 7.20 0.48 25.13
N SER A 378 8.12 -0.47 25.33
CA SER A 378 7.79 -1.85 25.74
C SER A 378 7.71 -2.08 27.26
N GLU A 379 8.13 -1.14 28.11
CA GLU A 379 8.23 -1.34 29.56
C GLU A 379 7.44 -0.31 30.39
N GLN A 380 6.42 -0.80 31.11
CA GLN A 380 5.60 -0.02 32.04
C GLN A 380 6.07 -0.10 33.51
N VAL A 381 7.35 -0.36 33.78
CA VAL A 381 7.87 -0.56 35.15
C VAL A 381 8.21 0.77 35.82
N GLY A 382 7.74 1.02 37.05
CA GLY A 382 8.16 2.17 37.87
C GLY A 382 6.99 2.96 38.48
N SER A 383 7.30 4.12 39.07
CA SER A 383 6.28 5.02 39.62
C SER A 383 5.42 5.64 38.52
N ALA A 384 4.24 6.16 38.89
CA ALA A 384 3.36 6.88 37.96
C ALA A 384 4.09 8.03 37.21
N LEU A 385 4.90 8.81 37.93
CA LEU A 385 5.74 9.87 37.36
C LEU A 385 6.76 9.31 36.37
N THR A 386 7.49 8.26 36.76
CA THR A 386 8.52 7.63 35.90
C THR A 386 7.90 7.11 34.60
N ARG A 387 6.71 6.49 34.67
CA ARG A 387 6.01 6.04 33.47
C ARG A 387 5.62 7.21 32.57
N ARG A 388 5.05 8.29 33.11
CA ARG A 388 4.70 9.48 32.31
C ARG A 388 5.91 10.13 31.66
N GLN A 389 7.02 10.29 32.38
CA GLN A 389 8.25 10.87 31.83
C GLN A 389 8.84 10.04 30.70
N ARG A 390 8.74 8.69 30.76
CA ARG A 390 9.13 7.83 29.64
C ARG A 390 8.22 8.00 28.43
N LEU A 391 6.90 8.06 28.64
CA LEU A 391 5.96 8.32 27.55
C LEU A 391 6.23 9.67 26.90
N ALA A 392 6.53 10.71 27.70
CA ALA A 392 6.92 12.02 27.19
C ALA A 392 8.17 11.95 26.29
N SER A 393 9.17 11.16 26.67
CA SER A 393 10.40 10.98 25.88
C SER A 393 10.21 10.16 24.60
N ALA A 394 9.13 9.38 24.52
CA ALA A 394 8.79 8.58 23.34
C ALA A 394 7.92 9.32 22.33
N LEU A 395 7.41 10.50 22.69
CA LEU A 395 6.64 11.36 21.78
C LEU A 395 7.59 12.18 20.90
N PRO A 396 7.27 12.37 19.62
CA PRO A 396 8.04 13.27 18.76
C PRO A 396 7.84 14.72 19.19
N PRO A 397 8.70 15.65 18.71
CA PRO A 397 8.47 17.07 18.91
C PRO A 397 7.11 17.47 18.38
N PHE A 398 6.28 18.02 19.26
CA PHE A 398 4.95 18.48 18.90
C PHE A 398 4.96 19.92 18.38
N PRO A 399 4.05 20.25 17.45
CA PRO A 399 3.81 21.64 17.09
C PRO A 399 3.37 22.45 18.32
N GLY A 400 3.58 23.77 18.30
CA GLY A 400 3.39 24.65 19.47
C GLY A 400 2.04 24.49 20.18
N ASN A 401 0.97 24.23 19.44
CA ASN A 401 -0.38 24.01 19.99
C ASN A 401 -0.56 22.68 20.75
N LEU A 402 0.39 21.74 20.64
CA LEU A 402 0.36 20.42 21.28
C LEU A 402 1.52 20.21 22.27
N GLN A 403 2.45 21.16 22.40
CA GLN A 403 3.58 21.07 23.35
C GLN A 403 3.15 20.87 24.81
N TRP A 404 1.95 21.34 25.17
CA TRP A 404 1.37 21.16 26.50
C TRP A 404 1.24 19.69 26.90
N ILE A 405 1.12 18.76 25.95
CA ILE A 405 1.04 17.31 26.24
C ILE A 405 2.37 16.80 26.79
N CYS A 406 3.48 17.19 26.15
CA CYS A 406 4.81 16.83 26.64
C CYS A 406 5.07 17.45 28.02
N SER A 407 4.69 18.71 28.21
CA SER A 407 4.79 19.38 29.51
C SER A 407 3.96 18.69 30.58
N LEU A 408 2.71 18.32 30.28
CA LEU A 408 1.82 17.58 31.17
C LEU A 408 2.47 16.27 31.63
N LEU A 409 3.01 15.49 30.69
CA LEU A 409 3.60 14.18 31.00
C LEU A 409 4.95 14.29 31.73
N ALA A 410 5.73 15.33 31.47
CA ALA A 410 7.01 15.58 32.14
C ALA A 410 6.88 16.16 33.56
N THR A 411 5.72 16.76 33.89
CA THR A 411 5.49 17.47 35.14
C THR A 411 5.62 16.57 36.38
N ASN A 412 6.38 17.03 37.38
CA ASN A 412 6.67 16.29 38.61
C ASN A 412 5.43 16.01 39.47
N LYS A 413 4.51 16.97 39.57
CA LYS A 413 3.33 16.87 40.43
C LYS A 413 2.08 17.33 39.68
N LEU A 414 1.14 16.41 39.49
CA LEU A 414 -0.18 16.69 38.93
C LEU A 414 -1.24 16.65 40.02
N PRO A 415 -2.38 17.34 39.83
CA PRO A 415 -3.58 17.14 40.63
C PRO A 415 -3.97 15.66 40.64
N SER A 416 -4.41 15.15 41.79
CA SER A 416 -4.73 13.72 41.95
C SER A 416 -5.83 13.24 41.01
N THR A 417 -6.81 14.09 40.72
CA THR A 417 -7.89 13.82 39.75
C THR A 417 -7.36 13.59 38.34
N LEU A 418 -6.43 14.45 37.90
CA LEU A 418 -5.81 14.36 36.57
C LEU A 418 -4.85 13.17 36.48
N GLU A 419 -4.02 12.94 37.50
CA GLU A 419 -3.13 11.78 37.55
C GLU A 419 -3.94 10.48 37.50
N ASN A 420 -5.04 10.38 38.26
CA ASN A 420 -5.90 9.19 38.27
C ASN A 420 -6.53 8.92 36.90
N ALA A 421 -6.99 9.96 36.20
CA ALA A 421 -7.55 9.84 34.86
C ALA A 421 -6.50 9.33 33.84
N ILE A 422 -5.28 9.89 33.88
CA ILE A 422 -4.18 9.41 33.03
C ILE A 422 -3.83 7.95 33.34
N GLN A 423 -3.75 7.59 34.63
CA GLN A 423 -3.43 6.21 35.04
C GLN A 423 -4.52 5.20 34.66
N GLU A 424 -5.76 5.63 34.45
CA GLU A 424 -6.83 4.76 33.95
C GLU A 424 -6.63 4.43 32.47
N ILE A 425 -6.39 5.44 31.62
CA ILE A 425 -6.06 5.22 30.21
C ILE A 425 -4.82 4.31 30.10
N MET A 426 -3.79 4.56 30.91
CA MET A 426 -2.60 3.72 30.93
C MET A 426 -2.88 2.26 31.33
N ARG A 427 -3.85 2.00 32.21
CA ARG A 427 -4.27 0.64 32.57
C ARG A 427 -4.91 -0.08 31.39
N VAL A 428 -5.80 0.59 30.66
CA VAL A 428 -6.40 0.04 29.43
C VAL A 428 -5.31 -0.32 28.42
N LEU A 429 -4.34 0.58 28.22
CA LEU A 429 -3.21 0.35 27.31
C LEU A 429 -2.30 -0.79 27.76
N ALA A 430 -2.07 -0.94 29.07
CA ALA A 430 -1.20 -1.98 29.62
C ALA A 430 -1.80 -3.39 29.48
N THR A 431 -3.13 -3.51 29.43
CA THR A 431 -3.83 -4.79 29.25
C THR A 431 -4.15 -5.12 27.79
N ALA A 432 -3.99 -4.15 26.88
CA ALA A 432 -4.34 -4.31 25.47
C ALA A 432 -3.26 -5.07 24.70
N ASP A 433 -3.65 -6.08 23.93
CA ASP A 433 -2.78 -6.65 22.89
C ASP A 433 -2.76 -5.72 21.67
N MET A 434 -1.87 -4.74 21.71
CA MET A 434 -1.74 -3.73 20.65
C MET A 434 -1.44 -4.35 19.28
N ALA A 435 -0.72 -5.49 19.23
CA ALA A 435 -0.41 -6.15 17.97
C ALA A 435 -1.66 -6.81 17.36
N ALA A 436 -2.49 -7.44 18.19
CA ALA A 436 -3.78 -7.99 17.77
C ALA A 436 -4.73 -6.87 17.29
N HIS A 437 -4.81 -5.75 18.00
CA HIS A 437 -5.64 -4.61 17.58
C HIS A 437 -5.20 -4.00 16.25
N CYS A 438 -3.90 -3.84 16.01
CA CYS A 438 -3.39 -3.41 14.70
C CYS A 438 -3.74 -4.43 13.60
N GLN A 439 -3.73 -5.73 13.90
CA GLN A 439 -4.15 -6.76 12.95
C GLN A 439 -5.65 -6.70 12.64
N GLN A 440 -6.47 -6.39 13.64
CA GLN A 440 -7.90 -6.22 13.44
C GLN A 440 -8.23 -4.96 12.62
N CYS A 441 -7.54 -3.84 12.88
CA CYS A 441 -7.66 -2.61 12.07
C CYS A 441 -7.37 -2.85 10.59
N ARG A 442 -6.34 -3.66 10.28
CA ARG A 442 -6.03 -4.07 8.90
C ARG A 442 -7.20 -4.77 8.22
N ARG A 443 -7.91 -5.61 8.96
CA ARG A 443 -9.03 -6.41 8.43
C ARG A 443 -10.27 -5.56 8.21
N GLU A 444 -10.61 -4.71 9.17
CA GLU A 444 -11.86 -3.93 9.15
C GLU A 444 -11.75 -2.65 8.33
N ASP A 445 -10.63 -1.92 8.45
CA ASP A 445 -10.46 -0.57 7.89
C ASP A 445 -9.44 -0.51 6.75
N ALA A 446 -8.82 -1.64 6.40
CA ALA A 446 -7.72 -1.69 5.44
C ALA A 446 -6.55 -0.76 5.80
N SER A 447 -6.29 -0.56 7.10
CA SER A 447 -5.32 0.39 7.62
C SER A 447 -4.46 -0.21 8.73
N ASP A 448 -3.16 0.09 8.71
CA ASP A 448 -2.21 -0.19 9.80
C ASP A 448 -2.20 0.91 10.87
N ASP A 449 -2.88 2.01 10.60
CA ASP A 449 -2.87 3.21 11.42
C ASP A 449 -3.93 3.11 12.54
N LEU A 450 -3.53 2.48 13.65
CA LEU A 450 -4.39 2.31 14.83
C LEU A 450 -4.89 3.65 15.38
N LEU A 451 -4.09 4.72 15.29
CA LEU A 451 -4.50 6.05 15.76
C LEU A 451 -5.62 6.61 14.88
N LEU A 452 -5.52 6.44 13.57
CA LEU A 452 -6.59 6.81 12.65
C LEU A 452 -7.86 6.00 12.91
N ALA A 453 -7.73 4.68 13.12
CA ALA A 453 -8.84 3.78 13.38
C ALA A 453 -9.56 4.10 14.70
N LEU A 454 -8.81 4.40 15.77
CA LEU A 454 -9.36 4.85 17.05
C LEU A 454 -9.99 6.23 16.94
N ALA A 455 -9.29 7.20 16.32
CA ALA A 455 -9.81 8.55 16.13
C ALA A 455 -11.13 8.55 15.33
N ALA A 456 -11.30 7.63 14.38
CA ALA A 456 -12.53 7.48 13.60
C ALA A 456 -13.70 6.90 14.41
N ARG A 457 -13.45 6.10 15.45
CA ARG A 457 -14.47 5.40 16.25
C ARG A 457 -14.85 6.14 17.54
N ILE A 458 -13.94 6.91 18.10
CA ILE A 458 -14.20 7.68 19.33
C ILE A 458 -15.09 8.88 18.98
N LYS A 459 -16.27 8.93 19.59
CA LYS A 459 -17.21 10.06 19.44
C LYS A 459 -16.51 11.37 19.81
N GLY A 460 -16.70 12.42 19.01
CA GLY A 460 -16.00 13.69 19.20
C GLY A 460 -15.87 14.56 17.95
N HIS A 461 -16.21 14.03 16.78
CA HIS A 461 -16.33 14.79 15.52
C HIS A 461 -17.32 14.07 14.60
N ASP A 462 -18.16 14.83 13.88
CA ASP A 462 -19.22 14.29 13.00
C ASP A 462 -18.73 13.96 11.58
N ARG A 463 -17.40 13.96 11.35
CA ARG A 463 -16.81 13.75 10.02
C ARG A 463 -16.50 12.27 9.77
N PRO A 464 -17.11 11.62 8.76
CA PRO A 464 -16.81 10.22 8.44
C PRO A 464 -15.35 10.03 8.04
N ALA A 465 -14.82 8.83 8.31
CA ALA A 465 -13.49 8.41 7.88
C ALA A 465 -13.40 8.41 6.35
N THR A 466 -12.31 8.96 5.80
CA THR A 466 -11.95 8.66 4.41
C THR A 466 -11.22 7.32 4.41
N PRO A 467 -11.77 6.26 3.79
CA PRO A 467 -11.11 4.96 3.78
C PRO A 467 -9.71 5.05 3.17
N LEU A 468 -8.75 4.35 3.78
CA LEU A 468 -7.37 4.36 3.32
C LEU A 468 -7.21 3.94 1.85
N PRO A 469 -7.96 2.96 1.30
CA PRO A 469 -7.88 2.61 -0.13
C PRO A 469 -8.17 3.78 -1.06
N LEU A 470 -9.16 4.62 -0.71
CA LEU A 470 -9.50 5.82 -1.49
C LEU A 470 -8.38 6.87 -1.40
N ALA A 471 -7.87 7.15 -0.20
CA ALA A 471 -6.77 8.09 -0.02
C ALA A 471 -5.49 7.62 -0.75
N THR A 472 -5.20 6.32 -0.69
CA THR A 472 -4.05 5.68 -1.33
C THR A 472 -4.15 5.77 -2.84
N PHE A 473 -5.31 5.42 -3.42
CA PHE A 473 -5.55 5.50 -4.85
C PHE A 473 -5.53 6.94 -5.34
N LEU A 474 -6.13 7.88 -4.61
CA LEU A 474 -6.12 9.30 -4.99
C LEU A 474 -4.69 9.85 -5.02
N ALA A 475 -3.89 9.60 -3.98
CA ALA A 475 -2.48 10.02 -3.95
C ALA A 475 -1.65 9.35 -5.05
N GLN A 476 -1.89 8.06 -5.35
CA GLN A 476 -1.26 7.36 -6.46
C GLN A 476 -1.61 7.98 -7.81
N THR A 477 -2.89 8.26 -8.01
CA THR A 477 -3.39 8.76 -9.28
C THR A 477 -2.88 10.16 -9.54
N ILE A 478 -2.82 11.02 -8.52
CA ILE A 478 -2.18 12.33 -8.65
C ILE A 478 -0.73 12.18 -9.09
N HIS A 479 0.05 11.32 -8.43
CA HIS A 479 1.44 11.07 -8.81
C HIS A 479 1.56 10.59 -10.27
N GLN A 480 0.70 9.67 -10.68
CA GLN A 480 0.67 9.15 -12.05
C GLN A 480 0.30 10.22 -13.06
N VAL A 481 -0.75 11.00 -12.82
CA VAL A 481 -1.18 12.10 -13.70
C VAL A 481 -0.05 13.13 -13.85
N LEU A 482 0.65 13.48 -12.77
CA LEU A 482 1.78 14.40 -12.85
C LEU A 482 2.92 13.83 -13.71
N THR A 483 3.23 12.54 -13.57
CA THR A 483 4.31 11.88 -14.33
C THR A 483 3.96 11.63 -15.80
N SER A 484 2.70 11.29 -16.11
CA SER A 484 2.25 11.05 -17.49
C SER A 484 1.78 12.33 -18.18
N ASP A 485 0.64 12.87 -17.75
CA ASP A 485 -0.08 13.95 -18.43
C ASP A 485 0.50 15.32 -18.07
N GLY A 486 1.05 15.44 -16.87
CA GLY A 486 1.66 16.65 -16.34
C GLY A 486 3.11 16.86 -16.78
N GLY A 487 3.75 15.87 -17.41
CA GLY A 487 5.15 15.94 -17.86
C GLY A 487 6.16 16.24 -16.75
N ILE A 488 5.90 15.76 -15.53
CA ILE A 488 6.71 15.97 -14.33
C ILE A 488 7.27 14.61 -13.88
N PRO A 489 8.48 14.21 -14.32
CA PRO A 489 9.00 12.85 -14.08
C PRO A 489 9.08 12.44 -12.60
N MET A 490 9.23 13.42 -11.70
CA MET A 490 9.29 13.17 -10.25
C MET A 490 7.92 13.20 -9.56
N GLY A 491 6.84 13.45 -10.29
CA GLY A 491 5.47 13.48 -9.77
C GLY A 491 5.32 14.34 -8.52
N LEU A 492 4.66 13.80 -7.48
CA LEU A 492 4.51 14.42 -6.16
C LEU A 492 5.83 14.82 -5.48
N SER A 493 6.93 14.19 -5.89
CA SER A 493 8.25 14.43 -5.35
C SER A 493 9.00 15.54 -6.09
N ASP A 494 8.49 16.13 -7.17
CA ASP A 494 9.14 17.28 -7.81
C ASP A 494 9.13 18.51 -6.87
N ALA A 495 10.22 19.27 -6.85
CA ALA A 495 10.35 20.44 -5.97
C ALA A 495 9.38 21.58 -6.34
N ARG A 496 8.92 21.61 -7.59
CA ARG A 496 7.93 22.57 -8.10
C ARG A 496 6.50 22.22 -7.68
N VAL A 497 6.26 20.99 -7.24
CA VAL A 497 4.92 20.51 -6.89
C VAL A 497 4.57 20.93 -5.46
N HIS A 498 3.56 21.78 -5.35
CA HIS A 498 3.01 22.24 -4.07
C HIS A 498 1.68 21.55 -3.81
N ILE A 499 1.60 20.83 -2.70
CA ILE A 499 0.43 20.03 -2.32
C ILE A 499 -0.44 20.83 -1.37
N ILE A 500 -1.73 20.86 -1.66
CA ILE A 500 -2.72 21.62 -0.92
C ILE A 500 -3.86 20.67 -0.57
N ASP A 501 -3.97 20.32 0.72
CA ASP A 501 -5.16 19.64 1.23
C ASP A 501 -6.11 20.68 1.83
N ALA A 502 -7.16 21.01 1.10
CA ALA A 502 -8.06 22.10 1.46
C ALA A 502 -8.94 21.80 2.68
N ALA A 503 -9.06 20.54 3.08
CA ALA A 503 -9.84 20.10 4.23
C ALA A 503 -9.34 18.73 4.73
N CYS A 504 -8.17 18.71 5.37
CA CYS A 504 -7.40 17.49 5.57
C CYS A 504 -8.01 16.51 6.59
N GLY A 505 -8.97 16.93 7.43
CA GLY A 505 -9.62 16.04 8.39
C GLY A 505 -8.62 15.51 9.41
N ARG A 506 -8.56 14.17 9.54
CA ARG A 506 -7.55 13.49 10.38
C ARG A 506 -6.25 13.26 9.61
N GLY A 507 -6.12 13.81 8.40
CA GLY A 507 -4.94 13.74 7.54
C GLY A 507 -4.89 12.47 6.69
N GLU A 508 -6.02 11.84 6.33
CA GLU A 508 -6.02 10.59 5.57
C GLU A 508 -5.33 10.74 4.21
N ILE A 509 -5.72 11.74 3.42
CA ILE A 509 -5.09 12.05 2.13
C ILE A 509 -3.70 12.65 2.32
N ALA A 510 -3.57 13.63 3.24
CA ALA A 510 -2.30 14.25 3.57
C ALA A 510 -1.22 13.21 3.95
N GLY A 511 -1.62 12.19 4.71
CA GLY A 511 -0.74 11.09 5.13
C GLY A 511 -0.24 10.26 3.94
N GLU A 512 -1.14 9.87 3.05
CA GLU A 512 -0.76 9.09 1.85
C GLU A 512 0.10 9.88 0.87
N VAL A 513 -0.19 11.17 0.70
CA VAL A 513 0.64 12.06 -0.13
C VAL A 513 2.02 12.26 0.48
N LEU A 514 2.10 12.47 1.80
CA LEU A 514 3.37 12.60 2.53
C LEU A 514 4.18 11.31 2.41
N ARG A 515 3.60 10.16 2.74
CA ARG A 515 4.24 8.84 2.66
C ARG A 515 4.83 8.58 1.27
N ARG A 516 4.05 8.79 0.21
CA ARG A 516 4.51 8.60 -1.18
C ARG A 516 5.64 9.54 -1.56
N THR A 517 5.52 10.81 -1.17
CA THR A 517 6.55 11.82 -1.42
C THR A 517 7.88 11.43 -0.78
N VAL A 518 7.84 11.01 0.48
CA VAL A 518 9.01 10.65 1.26
C VAL A 518 9.66 9.40 0.70
N ASN A 519 8.88 8.33 0.50
CA ASN A 519 9.39 7.06 -0.02
C ASN A 519 10.07 7.25 -1.37
N ALA A 520 9.42 7.96 -2.30
CA ALA A 520 10.01 8.23 -3.62
C ALA A 520 11.32 9.01 -3.52
N ARG A 521 11.50 9.94 -2.57
CA ARG A 521 12.76 10.67 -2.41
C ARG A 521 13.84 9.87 -1.67
N LEU A 522 13.46 9.06 -0.68
CA LEU A 522 14.39 8.16 0.01
C LEU A 522 14.95 7.09 -0.93
N GLU A 523 14.11 6.54 -1.82
CA GLU A 523 14.56 5.63 -2.88
C GLU A 523 15.65 6.28 -3.76
N HIS A 524 15.55 7.57 -4.03
CA HIS A 524 16.54 8.33 -4.81
C HIS A 524 17.70 8.89 -3.95
N GLY A 525 17.92 8.36 -2.74
CA GLY A 525 19.08 8.70 -1.90
C GLY A 525 19.03 10.11 -1.30
N ALA A 526 17.85 10.73 -1.17
CA ALA A 526 17.74 12.06 -0.60
C ALA A 526 18.19 12.11 0.86
N ASN A 527 18.89 13.19 1.24
CA ASN A 527 19.24 13.46 2.63
C ASN A 527 17.96 13.71 3.46
N PRO A 528 17.75 13.01 4.60
CA PRO A 528 16.54 13.14 5.42
C PRO A 528 16.22 14.56 5.88
N ASP A 529 17.21 15.35 6.29
CA ASP A 529 17.01 16.73 6.78
C ASP A 529 16.61 17.68 5.66
N GLN A 530 17.26 17.54 4.50
CA GLN A 530 16.90 18.35 3.34
C GLN A 530 15.50 17.96 2.84
N LEU A 531 15.21 16.67 2.78
CA LEU A 531 13.89 16.16 2.38
C LEU A 531 12.79 16.67 3.31
N ARG A 532 13.02 16.66 4.62
CA ARG A 532 12.09 17.20 5.61
C ARG A 532 11.83 18.69 5.39
N ARG A 533 12.87 19.52 5.25
CA ARG A 533 12.72 20.95 4.97
C ARG A 533 11.97 21.22 3.66
N ASP A 534 12.33 20.49 2.60
CA ASP A 534 11.65 20.59 1.31
C ASP A 534 10.17 20.27 1.47
N ILE A 535 9.82 19.13 2.07
CA ILE A 535 8.43 18.70 2.29
C ILE A 535 7.62 19.75 3.07
N LEU A 536 8.17 20.24 4.18
CA LEU A 536 7.50 21.25 5.01
C LEU A 536 7.28 22.57 4.26
N GLY A 537 8.13 22.91 3.28
CA GLY A 537 8.03 24.14 2.50
C GLY A 537 7.00 24.13 1.36
N ARG A 538 6.50 22.95 0.95
CA ARG A 538 5.59 22.79 -0.21
C ARG A 538 4.29 22.04 0.10
N MET A 539 4.11 21.57 1.32
CA MET A 539 2.82 21.03 1.77
C MET A 539 2.03 22.11 2.49
N HIS A 540 0.73 22.17 2.21
CA HIS A 540 -0.17 23.16 2.78
C HIS A 540 -1.46 22.46 3.15
N PHE A 541 -1.64 22.14 4.43
CA PHE A 541 -2.80 21.43 4.90
C PHE A 541 -3.71 22.39 5.66
N HIS A 542 -5.01 22.28 5.43
CA HIS A 542 -6.01 23.15 6.03
C HIS A 542 -7.06 22.32 6.75
N GLU A 543 -7.34 22.65 8.01
CA GLU A 543 -8.41 22.04 8.79
C GLU A 543 -8.96 23.04 9.79
N TYR A 544 -10.27 23.29 9.69
CA TYR A 544 -10.96 24.28 10.48
C TYR A 544 -11.23 23.78 11.90
N SER A 545 -11.65 22.51 12.01
CA SER A 545 -11.95 21.89 13.30
C SER A 545 -10.67 21.81 14.14
N PRO A 546 -10.62 22.46 15.33
CA PRO A 546 -9.46 22.37 16.21
C PRO A 546 -9.17 20.94 16.67
N VAL A 547 -10.22 20.12 16.81
CA VAL A 547 -10.12 18.68 17.10
C VAL A 547 -9.38 17.97 15.97
N LEU A 548 -9.93 18.03 14.75
CA LEU A 548 -9.38 17.30 13.61
C LEU A 548 -7.98 17.78 13.25
N ARG A 549 -7.73 19.09 13.32
CA ARG A 549 -6.41 19.68 13.13
C ARG A 549 -5.39 19.13 14.13
N SER A 550 -5.76 19.03 15.40
CA SER A 550 -4.87 18.50 16.43
C SER A 550 -4.60 17.01 16.23
N VAL A 551 -5.62 16.23 15.84
CA VAL A 551 -5.48 14.81 15.49
C VAL A 551 -4.55 14.64 14.28
N ALA A 552 -4.76 15.41 13.21
CA ALA A 552 -3.92 15.38 12.02
C ALA A 552 -2.47 15.78 12.34
N SER A 553 -2.26 16.84 13.11
CA SER A 553 -0.93 17.27 13.55
C SER A 553 -0.20 16.18 14.32
N LEU A 554 -0.86 15.57 15.32
CA LEU A 554 -0.30 14.46 16.10
C LEU A 554 0.07 13.29 15.20
N ARG A 555 -0.91 12.80 14.43
CA ARG A 555 -0.77 11.62 13.58
C ARG A 555 0.30 11.77 12.52
N LEU A 556 0.30 12.88 11.78
CA LEU A 556 1.27 13.11 10.71
C LEU A 556 2.68 13.37 11.25
N SER A 557 2.83 13.98 12.44
CA SER A 557 4.15 14.15 13.09
C SER A 557 4.75 12.79 13.47
N LEU A 558 3.93 11.89 14.02
CA LEU A 558 4.32 10.52 14.32
C LEU A 558 4.65 9.71 13.07
N MET A 559 3.89 9.93 11.99
CA MET A 559 4.16 9.29 10.72
C MET A 559 5.53 9.74 10.17
N LEU A 560 5.88 11.03 10.23
CA LEU A 560 7.20 11.52 9.84
C LEU A 560 8.35 10.84 10.61
N ASP A 561 8.18 10.64 11.91
CA ASP A 561 9.13 9.89 12.75
C ASP A 561 9.28 8.44 12.26
N THR A 562 8.16 7.77 12.01
CA THR A 562 8.10 6.40 11.47
C THR A 562 8.76 6.30 10.07
N LEU A 563 8.65 7.36 9.27
CA LEU A 563 9.29 7.51 7.96
C LEU A 563 10.77 7.91 8.06
N ARG A 564 11.34 7.98 9.28
CA ARG A 564 12.73 8.37 9.59
C ARG A 564 13.11 9.79 9.14
N ILE A 565 12.13 10.69 9.10
CA ILE A 565 12.32 12.12 8.87
C ILE A 565 11.63 12.92 9.98
N PRO A 566 11.97 12.67 11.26
CA PRO A 566 11.29 13.27 12.39
C PRO A 566 11.40 14.79 12.35
N LEU A 567 10.36 15.47 12.82
CA LEU A 567 10.43 16.91 13.10
C LEU A 567 11.53 17.18 14.14
N VAL A 568 12.20 18.32 14.01
CA VAL A 568 13.16 18.80 15.02
C VAL A 568 12.56 19.95 15.83
N GLU A 569 13.24 20.35 16.90
CA GLU A 569 12.77 21.42 17.78
C GLU A 569 12.52 22.73 17.00
N GLY A 570 11.33 23.32 17.20
CA GLY A 570 10.90 24.53 16.49
C GLY A 570 10.18 24.29 15.16
N GLU A 571 10.15 23.05 14.65
CA GLU A 571 9.43 22.72 13.43
C GLU A 571 8.01 22.22 13.68
N SER A 572 7.13 22.46 12.71
CA SER A 572 5.76 21.97 12.75
C SER A 572 5.26 21.68 11.35
N LEU A 573 4.32 20.75 11.25
CA LEU A 573 3.59 20.53 10.02
C LEU A 573 2.73 21.77 9.68
N PRO A 574 2.66 22.17 8.41
CA PRO A 574 1.92 23.35 7.95
C PRO A 574 0.40 23.07 7.89
N ILE A 575 -0.20 22.74 9.05
CA ILE A 575 -1.65 22.52 9.20
C ILE A 575 -2.28 23.77 9.83
N THR A 576 -3.06 24.50 9.04
CA THR A 576 -3.57 25.84 9.43
C THR A 576 -5.09 25.92 9.42
N VAL A 577 -5.64 26.91 10.14
CA VAL A 577 -7.10 27.22 10.22
C VAL A 577 -7.61 27.93 8.94
N LYS A 578 -6.75 28.08 7.93
CA LYS A 578 -6.91 28.93 6.74
C LYS A 578 -6.55 30.40 7.03
N GLU A 579 -5.29 30.74 6.83
CA GLU A 579 -5.00 32.01 6.19
C GLU A 579 -5.04 31.77 4.68
N PRO A 580 -5.55 32.69 3.85
CA PRO A 580 -5.28 32.61 2.43
C PRO A 580 -3.76 32.55 2.30
N ILE A 581 -3.23 31.46 1.73
CA ILE A 581 -1.88 31.52 1.19
C ILE A 581 -1.92 32.71 0.26
N GLU A 582 -1.18 33.74 0.67
CA GLU A 582 -0.99 34.97 -0.06
C GLU A 582 -0.96 34.67 -1.58
N GLU A 583 -1.80 35.36 -2.36
CA GLU A 583 -1.84 35.26 -3.83
C GLU A 583 -0.42 35.30 -4.45
N THR A 584 0.54 35.85 -3.70
CA THR A 584 1.99 35.87 -3.91
C THR A 584 2.64 34.54 -4.34
N PHE A 585 2.19 33.37 -3.88
CA PHE A 585 2.78 32.08 -4.32
C PHE A 585 2.35 31.67 -5.73
N MET A 586 1.16 32.09 -6.16
CA MET A 586 0.53 31.64 -7.40
C MET A 586 0.97 32.44 -8.64
N VAL A 587 1.71 33.54 -8.43
CA VAL A 587 2.28 34.36 -9.51
C VAL A 587 3.68 33.85 -9.93
N LYS A 588 4.24 32.86 -9.23
CA LYS A 588 5.52 32.26 -9.63
C LYS A 588 5.30 31.26 -10.77
N LYS A 589 5.91 31.56 -11.91
CA LYS A 589 5.82 30.78 -13.16
C LYS A 589 6.23 29.30 -13.03
N ASP A 590 6.98 28.95 -11.97
CA ASP A 590 7.55 27.61 -11.75
C ASP A 590 6.79 26.74 -10.74
N VAL A 591 5.66 27.19 -10.18
CA VAL A 591 4.89 26.41 -9.18
C VAL A 591 3.80 25.58 -9.84
N ILE A 592 3.71 24.30 -9.46
CA ILE A 592 2.71 23.35 -9.95
C ILE A 592 1.78 22.98 -8.79
N PRO A 593 0.56 23.56 -8.72
CA PRO A 593 -0.37 23.25 -7.64
C PRO A 593 -1.00 21.87 -7.82
N VAL A 594 -1.04 21.14 -6.71
CA VAL A 594 -1.80 19.91 -6.54
C VAL A 594 -2.81 20.13 -5.43
N VAL A 595 -4.10 20.18 -5.77
CA VAL A 595 -5.17 20.34 -4.79
C VAL A 595 -5.86 19.01 -4.57
N CYS A 596 -5.87 18.50 -3.35
CA CYS A 596 -6.59 17.28 -3.01
C CYS A 596 -7.57 17.54 -1.86
N THR A 597 -8.73 16.89 -1.88
CA THR A 597 -9.68 17.00 -0.77
C THR A 597 -10.72 15.89 -0.79
N ALA A 598 -11.16 15.45 0.37
CA ALA A 598 -12.35 14.63 0.53
C ALA A 598 -13.52 15.53 0.95
N LEU A 599 -14.65 15.44 0.25
CA LEU A 599 -15.74 16.42 0.33
C LEU A 599 -16.63 16.28 1.58
N MET A 600 -16.16 15.50 2.56
CA MET A 600 -16.69 15.43 3.92
C MET A 600 -16.03 16.43 4.88
N GLY A 601 -15.21 17.35 4.38
CA GLY A 601 -14.53 18.37 5.18
C GLY A 601 -15.26 19.70 5.27
N GLU A 602 -15.32 20.27 6.48
CA GLU A 602 -16.01 21.53 6.73
C GLU A 602 -15.37 22.71 5.97
N MET A 603 -16.00 23.13 4.87
CA MET A 603 -15.62 24.36 4.17
C MET A 603 -16.64 25.47 4.42
N ARG A 604 -16.14 26.66 4.77
CA ARG A 604 -16.95 27.87 5.00
C ARG A 604 -16.80 28.87 3.85
N ILE A 605 -17.90 29.46 3.40
CA ILE A 605 -17.91 30.46 2.30
C ILE A 605 -16.94 31.62 2.56
N LYS A 606 -16.87 32.12 3.81
CA LYS A 606 -15.98 33.23 4.19
C LYS A 606 -14.52 32.93 3.85
N ALA A 607 -14.17 31.66 3.95
CA ALA A 607 -12.82 31.16 3.79
C ALA A 607 -12.42 31.07 2.30
N LEU A 608 -13.35 31.16 1.35
CA LEU A 608 -13.05 31.10 -0.09
C LEU A 608 -12.31 32.35 -0.58
N SER A 609 -11.41 32.18 -1.55
CA SER A 609 -10.81 33.30 -2.28
C SER A 609 -11.87 34.14 -2.99
N ARG A 610 -11.51 35.37 -3.40
CA ARG A 610 -12.44 36.24 -4.13
C ARG A 610 -12.88 35.57 -5.43
N GLU A 611 -11.94 35.03 -6.18
CA GLU A 611 -12.21 34.35 -7.46
C GLU A 611 -13.01 33.06 -7.26
N ALA A 612 -12.74 32.28 -6.20
CA ALA A 612 -13.53 31.09 -5.88
C ALA A 612 -15.01 31.44 -5.59
N LYS A 613 -15.27 32.58 -4.94
CA LYS A 613 -16.65 33.08 -4.72
C LYS A 613 -17.34 33.46 -6.04
N GLU A 614 -16.61 34.04 -6.99
CA GLU A 614 -17.12 34.39 -8.32
C GLU A 614 -17.46 33.13 -9.15
N ILE A 615 -16.56 32.14 -9.14
CA ILE A 615 -16.76 30.83 -9.77
C ILE A 615 -17.97 30.12 -9.15
N LEU A 616 -18.05 30.05 -7.82
CA LEU A 616 -19.18 29.44 -7.11
C LEU A 616 -20.50 30.13 -7.44
N ALA A 617 -20.51 31.46 -7.55
CA ALA A 617 -21.69 32.22 -7.96
C ALA A 617 -22.14 31.89 -9.39
N HIS A 618 -21.21 31.50 -10.28
CA HIS A 618 -21.54 31.00 -11.60
C HIS A 618 -22.10 29.57 -11.55
N TYR A 619 -21.49 28.67 -10.77
CA TYR A 619 -21.96 27.28 -10.63
C TYR A 619 -23.45 27.20 -10.29
N VAL A 620 -23.92 28.08 -9.41
CA VAL A 620 -25.32 28.10 -8.94
C VAL A 620 -26.24 29.04 -9.72
N ARG A 621 -25.73 29.75 -10.75
CA ARG A 621 -26.49 30.75 -11.51
C ARG A 621 -27.68 30.15 -12.28
N SER A 622 -27.51 28.95 -12.83
CA SER A 622 -28.56 28.23 -13.56
C SER A 622 -29.74 27.84 -12.66
N LEU A 623 -29.47 27.52 -11.39
CA LEU A 623 -30.48 27.14 -10.39
C LEU A 623 -31.34 28.33 -9.94
N ARG A 624 -30.73 29.51 -9.79
CA ARG A 624 -31.45 30.74 -9.43
C ARG A 624 -32.49 31.14 -10.47
N ARG A 625 -32.29 30.77 -11.74
CA ARG A 625 -33.24 31.05 -12.84
C ARG A 625 -34.44 30.11 -12.86
N SER A 626 -34.34 28.93 -12.22
CA SER A 626 -35.41 27.92 -12.18
C SER A 626 -36.23 27.91 -10.89
N GLY A 627 -36.02 28.88 -9.98
CA GLY A 627 -36.81 29.02 -8.75
C GLY A 627 -36.53 27.97 -7.66
N MET A 628 -35.45 27.18 -7.77
CA MET A 628 -35.02 26.24 -6.72
C MET A 628 -34.05 26.93 -5.74
N ASP A 629 -34.22 26.64 -4.45
CA ASP A 629 -33.85 27.49 -3.31
C ASP A 629 -32.34 27.59 -2.96
N ARG A 630 -32.06 28.49 -2.02
CA ARG A 630 -30.78 29.06 -1.53
C ARG A 630 -29.71 28.08 -1.01
N ASP A 631 -30.01 26.79 -0.82
CA ASP A 631 -29.14 25.84 -0.09
C ASP A 631 -27.94 25.29 -0.91
N VAL A 632 -28.00 25.29 -2.24
CA VAL A 632 -26.89 24.78 -3.07
C VAL A 632 -25.65 25.68 -3.00
N GLY A 633 -25.83 26.98 -2.74
CA GLY A 633 -24.73 27.92 -2.48
C GLY A 633 -23.96 27.64 -1.20
N THR A 634 -24.52 26.82 -0.30
CA THR A 634 -23.88 26.32 0.93
C THR A 634 -23.30 24.91 0.79
N SER A 635 -23.33 24.32 -0.41
CA SER A 635 -22.75 23.01 -0.67
C SER A 635 -21.23 23.02 -0.50
N GLN A 636 -20.74 22.34 0.53
CA GLN A 636 -19.30 22.25 0.84
C GLN A 636 -18.50 21.64 -0.31
N VAL A 637 -19.09 20.68 -1.05
CA VAL A 637 -18.46 20.10 -2.24
C VAL A 637 -18.25 21.13 -3.35
N LEU A 638 -19.28 21.92 -3.68
CA LEU A 638 -19.14 22.95 -4.71
C LEU A 638 -18.17 24.05 -4.28
N MET A 639 -18.12 24.41 -3.00
CA MET A 639 -17.13 25.34 -2.46
C MET A 639 -15.69 24.84 -2.64
N ALA A 640 -15.43 23.58 -2.31
CA ALA A 640 -14.10 22.99 -2.42
C ALA A 640 -13.65 22.88 -3.89
N ILE A 641 -14.56 22.48 -4.78
CA ILE A 641 -14.29 22.45 -6.23
C ILE A 641 -14.06 23.86 -6.76
N ALA A 642 -14.82 24.87 -6.32
CA ALA A 642 -14.62 26.26 -6.75
C ALA A 642 -13.29 26.85 -6.26
N GLU A 643 -12.87 26.56 -5.02
CA GLU A 643 -11.58 26.97 -4.48
C GLU A 643 -10.41 26.36 -5.28
N ALA A 644 -10.48 25.07 -5.55
CA ALA A 644 -9.48 24.39 -6.38
C ALA A 644 -9.50 24.92 -7.82
N HIS A 645 -10.70 25.17 -8.38
CA HIS A 645 -10.84 25.73 -9.72
C HIS A 645 -10.15 27.10 -9.80
N ALA A 646 -10.42 28.02 -8.88
CA ALA A 646 -9.75 29.32 -8.84
C ALA A 646 -8.22 29.18 -8.80
N ARG A 647 -7.71 28.20 -8.04
CA ARG A 647 -6.27 27.94 -7.93
C ARG A 647 -5.64 27.40 -9.21
N LEU A 648 -6.35 26.58 -9.99
CA LEU A 648 -5.78 25.95 -11.18
C LEU A 648 -6.00 26.78 -12.45
N LYS A 649 -7.04 27.62 -12.49
CA LYS A 649 -7.49 28.30 -13.72
C LYS A 649 -6.39 29.06 -14.45
N HIS A 650 -5.51 29.73 -13.70
CA HIS A 650 -4.45 30.58 -14.25
C HIS A 650 -3.08 29.91 -14.29
N THR A 651 -2.97 28.64 -13.89
CA THR A 651 -1.69 27.94 -13.97
C THR A 651 -1.49 27.30 -15.32
N GLU A 652 -0.23 27.16 -15.71
CA GLU A 652 0.12 26.39 -16.91
C GLU A 652 -0.12 24.90 -16.65
N ARG A 653 0.34 24.38 -15.50
CA ARG A 653 0.17 22.98 -15.12
C ARG A 653 -0.44 22.87 -13.73
N GLY A 654 -1.24 21.84 -13.49
CA GLY A 654 -1.85 21.61 -12.17
C GLY A 654 -2.82 20.44 -12.16
N VAL A 655 -3.05 19.88 -10.97
CA VAL A 655 -3.98 18.76 -10.77
C VAL A 655 -4.86 19.04 -9.57
N ALA A 656 -6.17 18.88 -9.71
CA ALA A 656 -7.10 18.83 -8.59
C ALA A 656 -7.78 17.46 -8.54
N ALA A 657 -7.93 16.87 -7.36
CA ALA A 657 -8.55 15.57 -7.17
C ALA A 657 -9.48 15.55 -5.95
N PHE A 658 -10.68 15.02 -6.13
CA PHE A 658 -11.75 15.05 -5.13
C PHE A 658 -12.34 13.66 -4.92
N ILE A 659 -12.54 13.26 -3.66
CA ILE A 659 -13.50 12.20 -3.32
C ILE A 659 -14.84 12.88 -3.07
N ALA A 660 -15.82 12.63 -3.94
CA ALA A 660 -17.03 13.41 -4.07
C ALA A 660 -18.31 12.58 -4.00
N PRO A 661 -19.43 13.15 -3.52
CA PRO A 661 -20.72 12.49 -3.64
C PRO A 661 -21.15 12.41 -5.11
N ARG A 662 -21.72 11.28 -5.49
CA ARG A 662 -22.03 10.94 -6.89
C ARG A 662 -23.02 11.90 -7.57
N TRP A 663 -23.84 12.62 -6.80
CA TRP A 663 -24.83 13.56 -7.33
C TRP A 663 -24.20 14.66 -8.21
N ILE A 664 -22.94 15.04 -7.97
CA ILE A 664 -22.28 16.09 -8.76
C ILE A 664 -22.13 15.71 -10.24
N LEU A 665 -22.19 14.42 -10.56
CA LEU A 665 -22.05 13.92 -11.91
C LEU A 665 -23.30 14.19 -12.76
N HIS A 666 -24.48 14.25 -12.16
CA HIS A 666 -25.75 14.23 -12.91
C HIS A 666 -26.80 15.23 -12.44
N ALA A 667 -26.83 15.61 -11.17
CA ALA A 667 -27.87 16.49 -10.65
C ALA A 667 -27.83 17.86 -11.34
N SER A 668 -29.01 18.45 -11.54
CA SER A 668 -29.17 19.81 -12.07
C SER A 668 -28.44 20.85 -11.22
N ALA A 669 -28.36 20.61 -9.90
CA ALA A 669 -27.62 21.42 -8.93
C ALA A 669 -26.13 21.62 -9.26
N ALA A 670 -25.53 20.70 -10.01
CA ALA A 670 -24.12 20.76 -10.41
C ALA A 670 -23.95 21.08 -11.91
N ALA A 671 -25.00 21.43 -12.65
CA ALA A 671 -24.92 21.68 -14.09
C ALA A 671 -23.96 22.84 -14.44
N GLY A 672 -24.04 23.97 -13.72
CA GLY A 672 -23.16 25.12 -13.95
C GLY A 672 -21.70 24.84 -13.56
N MET A 673 -21.48 23.95 -12.58
CA MET A 673 -20.14 23.45 -12.26
C MET A 673 -19.59 22.65 -13.44
N ARG A 674 -20.32 21.64 -13.92
CA ARG A 674 -19.87 20.79 -15.04
C ARG A 674 -19.58 21.61 -16.30
N GLU A 675 -20.44 22.57 -16.65
CA GLU A 675 -20.24 23.49 -17.78
C GLU A 675 -18.90 24.23 -17.69
N MET A 676 -18.60 24.86 -16.56
CA MET A 676 -17.36 25.61 -16.39
C MET A 676 -16.13 24.71 -16.35
N LEU A 677 -16.22 23.54 -15.71
CA LEU A 677 -15.10 22.59 -15.66
C LEU A 677 -14.69 22.11 -17.06
N LEU A 678 -15.66 21.91 -17.97
CA LEU A 678 -15.38 21.56 -19.35
C LEU A 678 -14.73 22.70 -20.15
N GLN A 679 -14.97 23.95 -19.76
CA GLN A 679 -14.41 25.14 -20.43
C GLN A 679 -12.97 25.41 -20.01
N ASP A 680 -12.67 25.29 -18.71
CA ASP A 680 -11.42 25.79 -18.13
C ASP A 680 -10.34 24.70 -17.95
N PHE A 681 -10.66 23.41 -18.14
CA PHE A 681 -9.71 22.30 -17.98
C PHE A 681 -9.55 21.47 -19.25
N GLU A 682 -8.30 21.08 -19.55
CA GLU A 682 -8.03 20.17 -20.67
C GLU A 682 -8.60 18.77 -20.38
N GLN A 683 -8.38 18.23 -19.19
CA GLN A 683 -8.99 16.94 -18.86
C GLN A 683 -9.82 16.97 -17.58
N VAL A 684 -10.98 16.33 -17.69
CA VAL A 684 -11.84 15.97 -16.56
C VAL A 684 -11.92 14.45 -16.50
N ARG A 685 -11.42 13.83 -15.44
CA ARG A 685 -11.50 12.37 -15.25
C ARG A 685 -12.46 12.03 -14.11
N ILE A 686 -13.33 11.07 -14.34
CA ILE A 686 -14.38 10.65 -13.41
C ILE A 686 -14.29 9.14 -13.20
N LEU A 687 -14.04 8.72 -11.95
CA LEU A 687 -14.21 7.34 -11.52
C LEU A 687 -15.46 7.25 -10.65
N ASP A 688 -16.56 6.72 -11.19
CA ASP A 688 -17.80 6.49 -10.46
C ASP A 688 -17.71 5.18 -9.66
N LEU A 689 -17.76 5.27 -8.33
CA LEU A 689 -17.67 4.11 -7.43
C LEU A 689 -19.06 3.65 -6.97
N HIS A 690 -20.12 4.25 -7.51
CA HIS A 690 -21.51 3.96 -7.15
C HIS A 690 -21.70 3.96 -5.62
N GLY A 691 -22.54 3.08 -5.09
CA GLY A 691 -22.91 2.98 -3.68
C GLY A 691 -24.41 3.01 -3.41
N GLN A 692 -25.23 2.72 -4.43
CA GLN A 692 -26.68 2.69 -4.30
C GLN A 692 -27.13 1.29 -3.89
N THR A 693 -27.52 1.13 -2.62
CA THR A 693 -28.10 -0.12 -2.12
C THR A 693 -29.49 -0.32 -2.73
N THR A 694 -29.62 -1.16 -3.75
CA THR A 694 -30.93 -1.62 -4.21
C THR A 694 -31.46 -2.67 -3.22
N ASN A 695 -32.66 -2.47 -2.68
CA ASN A 695 -33.37 -3.46 -1.85
C ASN A 695 -33.90 -4.68 -2.65
N ASP A 696 -33.40 -4.89 -3.87
CA ASP A 696 -33.92 -5.93 -4.75
C ASP A 696 -33.06 -7.19 -4.62
N ASP A 697 -33.52 -8.10 -3.75
CA ASP A 697 -33.14 -9.52 -3.65
C ASP A 697 -33.54 -10.27 -4.94
N VAL A 698 -33.03 -9.84 -6.10
CA VAL A 698 -33.15 -10.58 -7.35
C VAL A 698 -31.90 -11.44 -7.49
N ALA A 699 -32.12 -12.75 -7.34
CA ALA A 699 -31.12 -13.81 -7.40
C ALA A 699 -30.08 -13.58 -8.51
N GLY A 700 -28.85 -13.24 -8.10
CA GLY A 700 -27.68 -13.17 -8.97
C GLY A 700 -26.98 -11.81 -9.05
N ASN A 701 -27.56 -10.73 -8.51
CA ASN A 701 -26.89 -9.42 -8.49
C ASN A 701 -26.12 -9.24 -7.18
N ILE A 702 -24.79 -9.19 -7.24
CA ILE A 702 -23.96 -8.85 -6.09
C ILE A 702 -24.30 -7.40 -5.70
N GLY A 703 -24.87 -7.18 -4.52
CA GLY A 703 -25.32 -5.87 -4.05
C GLY A 703 -24.24 -4.79 -4.16
N ASP A 704 -24.63 -3.58 -4.54
CA ASP A 704 -23.72 -2.45 -4.67
C ASP A 704 -23.61 -1.68 -3.35
N GLU A 705 -22.44 -1.68 -2.73
CA GLU A 705 -22.23 -1.10 -1.40
C GLU A 705 -21.55 0.27 -1.46
N PRO A 706 -21.93 1.23 -0.60
CA PRO A 706 -21.24 2.51 -0.49
C PRO A 706 -19.81 2.32 0.00
N VAL A 707 -18.87 3.04 -0.62
CA VAL A 707 -17.45 3.00 -0.24
C VAL A 707 -17.12 3.92 0.93
N VAL A 708 -17.99 4.88 1.30
CA VAL A 708 -17.78 5.77 2.44
C VAL A 708 -19.04 5.80 3.30
N GLY A 709 -18.92 5.46 4.59
CA GLY A 709 -20.03 5.49 5.53
C GLY A 709 -21.21 4.58 5.14
N ALA A 710 -22.38 4.86 5.71
CA ALA A 710 -23.65 4.18 5.39
C ALA A 710 -24.54 5.00 4.42
N ASP A 711 -24.00 6.05 3.80
CA ASP A 711 -24.76 6.94 2.91
C ASP A 711 -25.02 6.27 1.55
N PRO A 712 -26.29 6.02 1.16
CA PRO A 712 -26.65 5.39 -0.11
C PRO A 712 -26.53 6.33 -1.33
N SER A 713 -26.10 7.58 -1.15
CA SER A 713 -26.01 8.57 -2.24
C SER A 713 -24.90 8.28 -3.26
N GLY A 714 -23.96 7.40 -2.90
CA GLY A 714 -22.85 6.95 -3.72
C GLY A 714 -21.68 7.93 -3.81
N THR A 715 -20.52 7.44 -4.23
CA THR A 715 -19.25 8.17 -4.25
C THR A 715 -18.60 8.13 -5.63
N CYS A 716 -17.87 9.17 -5.99
CA CYS A 716 -17.02 9.21 -7.17
C CYS A 716 -15.69 9.89 -6.85
N ILE A 717 -14.67 9.66 -7.70
CA ILE A 717 -13.45 10.45 -7.73
C ILE A 717 -13.49 11.34 -8.95
N LEU A 718 -13.40 12.65 -8.74
CA LEU A 718 -13.31 13.66 -9.80
C LEU A 718 -11.88 14.20 -9.86
N MET A 719 -11.30 14.28 -11.06
CA MET A 719 -10.00 14.89 -11.26
C MET A 719 -10.06 15.94 -12.36
N LEU A 720 -9.39 17.06 -12.11
CA LEU A 720 -9.25 18.19 -13.02
C LEU A 720 -7.77 18.34 -13.35
N ILE A 721 -7.42 18.31 -14.63
CA ILE A 721 -6.03 18.40 -15.08
C ILE A 721 -5.90 19.65 -15.94
N ARG A 722 -4.97 20.51 -15.53
CA ARG A 722 -4.47 21.63 -16.31
C ARG A 722 -3.13 21.22 -16.92
N ALA A 723 -3.08 21.08 -18.24
CA ALA A 723 -1.88 20.66 -18.97
C ALA A 723 -1.99 21.10 -20.44
N PRO A 724 -1.23 22.12 -20.89
CA PRO A 724 -1.44 22.75 -22.20
C PRO A 724 -1.18 21.80 -23.37
N ASP A 725 -0.31 20.80 -23.15
CA ASP A 725 0.05 19.80 -24.15
C ASP A 725 -0.94 18.62 -24.20
N ALA A 726 -1.92 18.56 -23.29
CA ALA A 726 -2.87 17.47 -23.19
C ALA A 726 -4.08 17.68 -24.10
N VAL A 727 -4.56 16.61 -24.74
CA VAL A 727 -5.78 16.65 -25.55
C VAL A 727 -6.99 16.88 -24.65
N GLN A 728 -7.85 17.82 -25.02
CA GLN A 728 -9.05 18.11 -24.25
C GLN A 728 -10.04 16.95 -24.30
N ARG A 729 -10.34 16.32 -23.15
CA ARG A 729 -11.22 15.14 -23.06
C ARG A 729 -11.89 15.02 -21.69
N THR A 730 -13.11 14.51 -21.69
CA THR A 730 -13.76 13.99 -20.48
C THR A 730 -13.66 12.47 -20.47
N LEU A 731 -13.03 11.92 -19.45
CA LEU A 731 -12.80 10.48 -19.30
C LEU A 731 -13.66 9.94 -18.16
N PHE A 732 -14.35 8.85 -18.41
CA PHE A 732 -15.24 8.21 -17.47
C PHE A 732 -14.88 6.74 -17.28
N MET A 733 -14.89 6.29 -16.03
CA MET A 733 -14.79 4.88 -15.65
C MET A 733 -15.75 4.62 -14.48
N GLU A 734 -16.24 3.39 -14.34
CA GLU A 734 -17.13 3.02 -13.23
C GLU A 734 -16.78 1.67 -12.61
N TRP A 735 -16.98 1.54 -11.29
CA TRP A 735 -16.91 0.28 -10.56
C TRP A 735 -18.14 0.09 -9.68
N LYS A 736 -18.85 -1.01 -9.91
CA LYS A 736 -20.02 -1.47 -9.15
C LYS A 736 -19.65 -2.73 -8.37
N GLY A 737 -20.30 -2.96 -7.23
CA GLY A 737 -20.17 -4.18 -6.44
C GLY A 737 -19.96 -3.92 -4.94
N LEU A 738 -19.42 -4.92 -4.25
CA LEU A 738 -19.19 -4.83 -2.81
C LEU A 738 -18.07 -3.84 -2.48
N ARG A 739 -18.12 -3.28 -1.26
CA ARG A 739 -17.14 -2.30 -0.78
C ARG A 739 -15.71 -2.84 -0.86
N LEU A 740 -15.50 -4.09 -0.42
CA LEU A 740 -14.18 -4.73 -0.46
C LEU A 740 -13.69 -4.97 -1.89
N GLN A 741 -14.59 -5.29 -2.84
CA GLN A 741 -14.22 -5.45 -4.25
C GLN A 741 -13.76 -4.12 -4.86
N LYS A 742 -14.46 -3.02 -4.54
CA LYS A 742 -14.07 -1.67 -4.95
C LYS A 742 -12.73 -1.25 -4.34
N TYR A 743 -12.50 -1.52 -3.05
CA TYR A 743 -11.21 -1.25 -2.41
C TYR A 743 -10.07 -2.06 -3.04
N HIS A 744 -10.31 -3.34 -3.32
CA HIS A 744 -9.34 -4.18 -4.02
C HIS A 744 -9.02 -3.60 -5.42
N ALA A 745 -10.03 -3.20 -6.19
CA ALA A 745 -9.83 -2.58 -7.50
C ALA A 745 -9.02 -1.28 -7.41
N LEU A 746 -9.32 -0.41 -6.43
CA LEU A 746 -8.59 0.83 -6.16
C LEU A 746 -7.12 0.59 -5.80
N LEU A 747 -6.77 -0.53 -5.16
CA LEU A 747 -5.40 -0.82 -4.72
C LEU A 747 -4.60 -1.69 -5.71
N SER A 748 -5.27 -2.44 -6.58
CA SER A 748 -4.63 -3.34 -7.55
C SER A 748 -4.40 -2.70 -8.91
N GLN A 749 -5.21 -1.71 -9.29
CA GLN A 749 -5.13 -1.08 -10.61
C GLN A 749 -4.54 0.33 -10.55
N GLU A 750 -3.85 0.69 -11.63
CA GLU A 750 -3.30 2.02 -11.81
C GLU A 750 -4.23 2.86 -12.67
N ALA A 751 -4.38 4.14 -12.34
CA ALA A 751 -5.27 5.02 -13.10
C ALA A 751 -4.89 5.12 -14.58
N ARG A 752 -3.61 5.00 -14.94
CA ARG A 752 -3.15 5.02 -16.33
C ARG A 752 -3.58 3.80 -17.15
N THR A 753 -3.86 2.67 -16.50
CA THR A 753 -4.26 1.41 -17.17
C THR A 753 -5.77 1.18 -17.13
N LEU A 754 -6.52 2.04 -16.45
CA LEU A 754 -7.97 1.93 -16.40
C LEU A 754 -8.57 2.08 -17.80
N PRO A 755 -9.62 1.31 -18.14
CA PRO A 755 -10.28 1.37 -19.45
C PRO A 755 -11.20 2.59 -19.54
N TRP A 756 -10.61 3.78 -19.57
CA TRP A 756 -11.33 5.06 -19.64
C TRP A 756 -12.17 5.17 -20.92
N LYS A 757 -13.45 5.48 -20.75
CA LYS A 757 -14.35 5.85 -21.86
C LYS A 757 -14.29 7.36 -22.06
N VAL A 758 -14.04 7.80 -23.29
CA VAL A 758 -14.22 9.22 -23.63
C VAL A 758 -15.71 9.50 -23.72
N ILE A 759 -16.20 10.46 -22.94
CA ILE A 759 -17.57 10.94 -23.02
C ILE A 759 -17.60 12.38 -23.52
N ALA A 760 -18.70 12.77 -24.15
CA ALA A 760 -18.97 14.14 -24.59
C ALA A 760 -20.20 14.66 -23.85
N PRO A 761 -20.04 15.29 -22.68
CA PRO A 761 -21.17 15.84 -21.95
C PRO A 761 -21.82 16.99 -22.73
N GLU A 762 -23.13 16.90 -22.97
CA GLU A 762 -23.89 17.87 -23.78
C GLU A 762 -25.00 18.56 -22.97
N LYS A 763 -25.61 19.59 -23.57
CA LYS A 763 -26.81 20.23 -23.02
C LYS A 763 -28.04 19.30 -23.17
N PRO A 764 -29.02 19.37 -22.24
CA PRO A 764 -29.02 20.19 -21.04
C PRO A 764 -28.24 19.54 -19.89
N GLY A 765 -27.49 20.35 -19.14
CA GLY A 765 -26.93 19.94 -17.85
C GLY A 765 -25.54 19.31 -17.87
N TYR A 766 -24.94 19.01 -19.03
CA TYR A 766 -23.56 18.52 -19.14
C TYR A 766 -23.27 17.31 -18.25
N VAL A 767 -24.12 16.29 -18.28
CA VAL A 767 -24.04 15.13 -17.37
C VAL A 767 -22.74 14.35 -17.60
N PHE A 768 -22.02 14.05 -16.52
CA PHE A 768 -20.76 13.28 -16.48
C PHE A 768 -21.00 11.77 -16.34
N LEU A 769 -22.04 11.27 -17.01
CA LEU A 769 -22.32 9.85 -17.14
C LEU A 769 -22.39 9.51 -18.64
N PRO A 770 -22.01 8.30 -19.07
CA PRO A 770 -22.22 7.85 -20.45
C PRO A 770 -23.69 7.94 -20.84
N ALA A 771 -23.95 8.26 -22.12
CA ALA A 771 -25.29 8.31 -22.70
C ALA A 771 -25.94 6.92 -22.84
#